data_AF-A0A9X1GNC7-F1
#
_entry.id   AF-A0A9X1GNC7-F1
#
_cell.length_a   1.000
_cell.length_b   1.000
_cell.length_c   1.000
_cell.angle_alpha   90.00
_cell.angle_beta   90.00
_cell.angle_gamma   90.00
#
_symmetry.space_group_name_H-M   'P 1'
#
loop_
_entity.id
_entity.type
_entity.pdbx_description
1 polymer ?
#
loop_
_entity_poly.entity_id
_entity_poly.type
_entity_poly.pdbx_seq_one_letter_code
_entity_poly.pdbx_strand_id
1 'polypeptide(L)'
;MTERDISDSWSPARAEKPDQTTRLSRTTEVGTTQVSGVPATGSNYKSVKQQQENNTEGLPIDNHSERNFKLGYITERIPRWMKNWVLWSILLTLIPSTIGFISMSMLLKLPSAPNCPEIFWPLASASVRLHCAQLAASKQTINDLLQAIALVKELPKNHPLRGQINGLLEEWSRDILQLADQSFQAGNLEEAIATARQIPEDLEVRKLVEEQIGKWQSIWSRAEEIYQESEKELRQRNWQSAFMLSSKLLRVNNKYWSTTKYDQLNRIIVTAREDGDKLYKAESIAKRRSVDQLLEAIKLAESIQSDSYLYQKAQELIPEFGRKMLELAQARMDRRDADTALEIVRQIPPISSLQTEIDDFVVLGEAQRNAWVGTVAGLEAAIYQAQQIDASREVYGKAQQLIARWQLEIEDVARLEKARNLASQGTINDLTAAISEVQLIPDNNPRSQEARQEMGRWRSKVESIEDQPYLDRAEQIALLEDINSLQAAIAEAGQIRSGRSLYPDARKKISTWTAKIQRIQDQPYLDQARIIADSGDLTTAVREAQKIASSGRALAGEAQTAVDSWQEQIRAKENWKKAREVAITGTPEALAEAIKLANRVSNRNVLRMDANLAIDQWSQQLLQMARSQSEFDVARSIETARLIPQGSSAYRDAQQQIRTWRQFILPKSSPQPSPDPLLPGSEESLPSPISDGL
;
A
#
# COMPACT_ATOMS: atom_id res chain seq x y z
N MET A 1 -22.26 25.67 -37.77
CA MET A 1 -21.11 25.06 -37.06
C MET A 1 -19.90 25.97 -37.20
N THR A 2 -19.74 26.86 -36.23
CA THR A 2 -18.42 27.25 -35.68
C THR A 2 -18.00 26.13 -34.70
N GLU A 3 -16.77 25.95 -34.20
CA GLU A 3 -15.59 26.82 -33.95
C GLU A 3 -14.30 26.05 -34.35
N ARG A 4 -13.30 26.66 -35.00
CA ARG A 4 -12.12 27.41 -34.48
C ARG A 4 -11.13 26.60 -33.64
N ASP A 5 -9.88 26.61 -34.10
CA ASP A 5 -8.69 26.19 -33.36
C ASP A 5 -8.37 27.10 -32.16
N ILE A 6 -7.73 26.51 -31.14
CA ILE A 6 -6.85 27.23 -30.22
C ILE A 6 -5.55 26.43 -30.12
N SER A 7 -4.46 27.03 -30.58
CA SER A 7 -3.10 26.61 -30.22
C SER A 7 -2.72 27.25 -28.90
N ASP A 8 -2.08 26.52 -27.99
CA ASP A 8 -1.41 27.15 -26.86
C ASP A 8 0.01 26.59 -26.67
N SER A 9 0.91 27.47 -26.24
CA SER A 9 2.34 27.18 -26.20
C SER A 9 3.05 28.10 -25.22
N TRP A 10 3.90 27.54 -24.36
CA TRP A 10 5.26 28.00 -24.04
C TRP A 10 5.86 27.20 -22.87
N SER A 11 7.19 27.07 -22.85
CA SER A 11 7.98 26.62 -21.70
C SER A 11 8.48 27.81 -20.88
N PRO A 12 9.16 27.60 -19.73
CA PRO A 12 10.55 28.08 -19.71
C PRO A 12 11.57 27.28 -18.87
N ALA A 13 12.59 26.75 -19.57
CA ALA A 13 14.03 26.93 -19.32
C ALA A 13 14.76 26.36 -18.08
N ARG A 14 16.09 26.14 -18.31
CA ARG A 14 17.20 25.73 -17.42
C ARG A 14 17.23 24.24 -17.00
N ALA A 15 18.40 23.57 -16.97
CA ALA A 15 19.79 23.99 -17.28
C ALA A 15 20.62 22.86 -17.93
N GLU A 16 21.79 23.20 -18.48
CA GLU A 16 22.67 22.35 -19.30
C GLU A 16 24.14 22.46 -18.84
N LYS A 17 24.93 21.38 -19.05
CA LYS A 17 26.42 21.21 -19.08
C LYS A 17 26.99 20.18 -18.07
N PRO A 18 28.15 19.55 -18.35
CA PRO A 18 28.53 18.87 -19.60
C PRO A 18 29.26 17.51 -19.34
N ASP A 19 29.78 16.86 -20.39
CA ASP A 19 30.57 15.62 -20.32
C ASP A 19 31.90 15.70 -19.54
N GLN A 20 32.38 14.55 -19.03
CA GLN A 20 33.68 14.00 -19.49
C GLN A 20 33.90 12.49 -19.22
N THR A 21 34.32 11.82 -20.30
CA THR A 21 35.04 10.54 -20.48
C THR A 21 36.12 10.24 -19.39
N THR A 22 36.59 9.00 -19.10
CA THR A 22 37.11 7.95 -20.03
C THR A 22 37.58 6.68 -19.27
N ARG A 23 37.68 5.51 -19.97
CA ARG A 23 38.53 4.31 -19.70
C ARG A 23 38.23 3.49 -18.41
N LEU A 24 37.99 2.17 -18.45
CA LEU A 24 38.74 1.00 -19.00
C LEU A 24 39.97 0.57 -18.18
N SER A 25 39.84 -0.51 -17.38
CA SER A 25 40.64 -1.76 -17.37
C SER A 25 40.65 -2.45 -15.98
N ARG A 26 41.01 -3.74 -15.78
CA ARG A 26 40.85 -5.01 -16.53
C ARG A 26 41.58 -6.12 -15.73
N THR A 27 40.87 -7.13 -15.20
CA THR A 27 41.40 -8.46 -14.75
C THR A 27 42.50 -8.46 -13.64
N THR A 28 42.90 -9.56 -12.95
CA THR A 28 42.49 -10.98 -12.89
C THR A 28 42.81 -11.58 -11.49
N GLU A 29 42.30 -12.80 -11.19
CA GLU A 29 42.90 -13.89 -10.36
C GLU A 29 43.31 -13.64 -8.89
N VAL A 30 42.89 -14.42 -7.87
CA VAL A 30 42.98 -15.88 -7.54
C VAL A 30 44.24 -16.25 -6.73
N GLY A 31 44.06 -17.00 -5.63
CA GLY A 31 45.11 -17.52 -4.72
C GLY A 31 44.76 -17.33 -3.23
N THR A 32 43.94 -18.17 -2.59
CA THR A 32 44.25 -19.48 -1.94
C THR A 32 44.97 -19.43 -0.56
N THR A 33 44.46 -20.27 0.36
CA THR A 33 45.13 -20.91 1.52
C THR A 33 45.55 -20.11 2.78
N GLN A 34 44.72 -20.29 3.83
CA GLN A 34 45.05 -20.92 5.14
C GLN A 34 45.74 -20.16 6.33
N VAL A 35 45.14 -20.43 7.51
CA VAL A 35 45.74 -20.72 8.84
C VAL A 35 46.09 -19.56 9.82
N SER A 36 45.38 -19.61 10.96
CA SER A 36 45.72 -19.28 12.36
C SER A 36 46.57 -18.05 12.74
N GLY A 37 46.00 -17.19 13.60
CA GLY A 37 46.75 -16.23 14.42
C GLY A 37 45.87 -15.53 15.48
N VAL A 38 46.13 -15.80 16.77
CA VAL A 38 45.50 -15.12 17.93
C VAL A 38 46.25 -13.80 18.22
N PRO A 39 45.61 -12.71 18.69
CA PRO A 39 46.00 -11.35 18.29
C PRO A 39 47.06 -10.69 19.20
N ALA A 40 47.66 -9.62 18.68
CA ALA A 40 48.50 -8.67 19.40
C ALA A 40 47.76 -7.36 19.73
N THR A 41 48.17 -6.71 20.81
CA THR A 41 47.52 -5.55 21.43
C THR A 41 47.99 -4.19 20.88
N GLY A 42 47.07 -3.20 20.92
CA GLY A 42 47.42 -1.78 21.01
C GLY A 42 47.46 -0.97 19.69
N SER A 43 47.52 0.36 19.74
CA SER A 43 47.42 1.26 20.92
C SER A 43 47.23 2.73 20.52
N ASN A 44 46.98 3.57 21.55
CA ASN A 44 47.09 5.05 21.66
C ASN A 44 45.75 5.85 21.67
N TYR A 45 45.48 6.80 22.58
CA TYR A 45 46.28 7.83 23.33
C TYR A 45 46.46 9.15 22.54
N LYS A 46 46.61 10.37 23.11
CA LYS A 46 46.73 10.94 24.49
C LYS A 46 46.49 12.47 24.42
N SER A 47 46.18 13.27 25.46
CA SER A 47 45.24 13.13 26.61
C SER A 47 44.61 14.50 26.98
N VAL A 48 45.04 15.40 27.90
CA VAL A 48 46.12 15.50 28.92
C VAL A 48 45.71 16.51 30.04
N LYS A 49 46.31 16.38 31.24
CA LYS A 49 46.50 17.35 32.37
C LYS A 49 45.49 17.31 33.54
N GLN A 50 45.85 17.55 34.82
CA GLN A 50 47.07 17.57 35.68
C GLN A 50 46.54 17.81 37.14
N GLN A 51 47.12 17.44 38.30
CA GLN A 51 48.23 16.58 38.77
C GLN A 51 48.01 16.41 40.32
N GLN A 52 48.08 15.22 40.96
CA GLN A 52 49.20 14.65 41.81
C GLN A 52 49.65 15.58 42.98
N GLU A 53 50.06 15.15 44.19
CA GLU A 53 50.77 13.97 44.76
C GLU A 53 50.31 13.72 46.23
N ASN A 54 50.59 12.68 47.05
CA ASN A 54 51.11 11.27 47.02
C ASN A 54 50.76 10.65 48.44
N ASN A 55 51.21 9.51 49.01
CA ASN A 55 52.27 8.53 48.71
C ASN A 55 52.06 7.11 49.34
N THR A 56 53.12 6.30 49.27
CA THR A 56 53.50 4.93 49.72
C THR A 56 53.55 4.62 51.25
N GLU A 57 53.76 3.38 51.79
CA GLU A 57 53.95 2.00 51.25
C GLU A 57 53.69 0.88 52.32
N GLY A 58 53.66 -0.41 51.93
CA GLY A 58 54.02 -1.54 52.83
C GLY A 58 53.10 -2.79 52.85
N LEU A 59 53.68 -3.99 52.63
CA LEU A 59 53.07 -5.34 52.55
C LEU A 59 54.16 -6.39 52.93
N PRO A 60 53.93 -7.74 53.07
CA PRO A 60 52.70 -8.54 53.22
C PRO A 60 52.73 -9.75 54.25
N ILE A 61 51.54 -10.20 54.70
CA ILE A 61 51.02 -11.61 54.74
C ILE A 61 51.61 -12.75 55.67
N ASP A 62 50.66 -13.46 56.31
CA ASP A 62 50.57 -14.89 56.78
C ASP A 62 51.11 -15.50 58.12
N ASN A 63 50.12 -15.87 58.95
CA ASN A 63 49.71 -17.22 59.43
C ASN A 63 50.47 -18.09 60.48
N HIS A 64 49.61 -18.67 61.36
CA HIS A 64 49.69 -19.96 62.08
C HIS A 64 50.76 -20.29 63.16
N SER A 65 50.41 -19.92 64.40
CA SER A 65 50.16 -20.83 65.56
C SER A 65 51.23 -21.79 66.15
N GLU A 66 51.28 -21.77 67.51
CA GLU A 66 51.59 -22.85 68.48
C GLU A 66 52.96 -22.94 69.23
N ARG A 67 52.82 -23.25 70.54
CA ARG A 67 53.69 -24.04 71.45
C ARG A 67 55.13 -23.59 71.78
N ASN A 68 55.20 -22.75 72.82
CA ASN A 68 56.00 -22.92 74.06
C ASN A 68 57.11 -24.02 74.13
N PHE A 69 58.34 -23.60 74.44
CA PHE A 69 59.20 -24.34 75.41
C PHE A 69 60.05 -23.39 76.28
N LYS A 70 60.87 -23.92 77.20
CA LYS A 70 61.32 -23.26 78.45
C LYS A 70 62.83 -22.98 78.59
N LEU A 71 63.12 -21.76 79.08
CA LEU A 71 64.04 -21.41 80.20
C LEU A 71 65.58 -21.59 80.05
N GLY A 72 66.35 -20.55 80.41
CA GLY A 72 67.83 -20.60 80.52
C GLY A 72 68.50 -19.31 81.05
N TYR A 73 68.83 -19.29 82.34
CA TYR A 73 69.38 -18.21 83.20
C TYR A 73 70.73 -17.57 82.75
N ILE A 74 71.21 -16.43 83.31
CA ILE A 74 72.01 -16.34 84.57
C ILE A 74 72.26 -14.86 85.05
N THR A 75 71.96 -14.58 86.35
CA THR A 75 72.53 -13.63 87.39
C THR A 75 73.01 -12.18 87.04
N GLU A 76 73.15 -11.13 87.89
CA GLU A 76 72.94 -10.79 89.35
C GLU A 76 73.07 -9.23 89.60
N ARG A 77 73.09 -8.51 90.77
CA ARG A 77 72.96 -8.72 92.25
C ARG A 77 72.51 -7.42 93.03
N ILE A 78 71.20 -7.20 93.20
CA ILE A 78 70.51 -6.61 94.41
C ILE A 78 70.91 -5.16 94.94
N PRO A 79 70.43 -4.57 96.09
CA PRO A 79 69.65 -3.31 96.04
C PRO A 79 70.03 -2.20 97.07
N ARG A 80 69.14 -1.21 97.29
CA ARG A 80 68.87 -0.63 98.63
C ARG A 80 67.51 0.07 98.76
N TRP A 81 66.76 -0.23 99.83
CA TRP A 81 65.70 0.65 100.34
C TRP A 81 66.29 1.66 101.37
N MET A 82 65.52 2.70 101.73
CA MET A 82 65.79 3.81 102.68
C MET A 82 66.20 5.16 102.07
N LYS A 83 65.18 5.99 101.81
CA LYS A 83 65.09 7.46 102.07
C LYS A 83 63.67 7.89 101.65
N ASN A 84 62.73 8.08 102.59
CA ASN A 84 62.56 9.20 103.53
C ASN A 84 61.77 10.36 102.92
N TRP A 85 60.91 11.08 103.64
CA TRP A 85 60.05 10.69 104.80
C TRP A 85 58.85 11.66 104.93
N VAL A 86 58.63 12.53 103.94
CA VAL A 86 57.91 13.80 104.13
C VAL A 86 56.40 13.68 103.93
N LEU A 87 55.91 12.88 102.98
CA LEU A 87 54.47 12.82 102.67
C LEU A 87 53.61 12.11 103.73
N TRP A 88 54.23 11.42 104.70
CA TRP A 88 53.52 10.95 105.90
C TRP A 88 53.07 12.11 106.82
N SER A 89 53.53 13.35 106.60
CA SER A 89 53.00 14.54 107.29
C SER A 89 51.59 14.94 106.86
N ILE A 90 51.18 14.62 105.62
CA ILE A 90 49.86 14.99 105.09
C ILE A 90 48.75 14.03 105.59
N LEU A 91 49.12 12.88 106.17
CA LEU A 91 48.16 11.92 106.72
C LEU A 91 47.51 12.37 108.05
N LEU A 92 48.00 13.44 108.69
CA LEU A 92 47.73 13.72 110.11
C LEU A 92 46.94 15.01 110.43
N THR A 93 46.23 15.62 109.47
CA THR A 93 45.46 16.86 109.72
C THR A 93 43.98 16.82 109.32
N LEU A 94 43.50 15.84 108.56
CA LEU A 94 42.11 15.76 108.08
C LEU A 94 41.41 14.41 108.36
N ILE A 95 41.71 13.83 109.53
CA ILE A 95 40.93 12.75 110.14
C ILE A 95 39.75 13.36 110.93
N PRO A 96 38.79 14.01 110.23
CA PRO A 96 37.39 13.63 110.50
C PRO A 96 36.44 13.74 109.27
N SER A 97 36.91 13.59 108.02
CA SER A 97 36.05 13.79 106.83
C SER A 97 35.80 12.57 105.94
N THR A 98 36.52 11.46 106.10
CA THR A 98 36.46 10.29 105.20
C THR A 98 35.24 9.40 105.39
N ILE A 99 34.61 9.40 106.57
CA ILE A 99 33.44 8.55 106.87
C ILE A 99 32.22 8.94 106.01
N GLY A 100 32.04 10.23 105.71
CA GLY A 100 30.96 10.72 104.84
C GLY A 100 31.06 10.25 103.39
N PHE A 101 32.28 10.18 102.84
CA PHE A 101 32.47 9.71 101.45
C PHE A 101 32.24 8.20 101.30
N ILE A 102 32.61 7.38 102.30
CA ILE A 102 32.32 5.95 102.28
C ILE A 102 30.80 5.71 102.36
N SER A 103 30.09 6.46 103.22
CA SER A 103 28.62 6.45 103.28
C SER A 103 27.98 6.79 101.93
N MET A 104 28.43 7.87 101.26
CA MET A 104 27.93 8.25 99.94
C MET A 104 28.23 7.20 98.86
N SER A 105 29.39 6.52 98.93
CA SER A 105 29.75 5.44 98.00
C SER A 105 28.90 4.17 98.16
N MET A 106 28.38 3.90 99.37
CA MET A 106 27.43 2.81 99.61
C MET A 106 26.00 3.18 99.18
N LEU A 107 25.61 4.45 99.25
CA LEU A 107 24.32 4.93 98.73
C LEU A 107 24.25 4.98 97.19
N LEU A 108 25.39 5.11 96.52
CA LEU A 108 25.50 5.03 95.05
C LEU A 108 25.88 3.64 94.51
N LYS A 109 26.20 2.68 95.39
CA LYS A 109 26.22 1.26 95.02
C LYS A 109 24.79 0.71 94.99
N LEU A 110 24.17 0.83 93.82
CA LEU A 110 23.08 -0.06 93.44
C LEU A 110 23.51 -1.52 93.71
N PRO A 111 22.63 -2.38 94.25
CA PRO A 111 22.95 -3.80 94.36
C PRO A 111 23.30 -4.33 92.96
N SER A 112 24.36 -5.13 92.87
CA SER A 112 24.85 -5.67 91.59
C SER A 112 23.70 -6.34 90.83
N ALA A 113 23.42 -5.86 89.62
CA ALA A 113 22.46 -6.49 88.73
C ALA A 113 22.81 -7.98 88.62
N PRO A 114 21.83 -8.89 88.74
CA PRO A 114 22.10 -10.33 88.77
C PRO A 114 22.75 -10.76 87.45
N ASN A 115 23.76 -11.64 87.52
CA ASN A 115 24.38 -12.27 86.35
C ASN A 115 23.37 -13.22 85.67
N CYS A 116 22.44 -12.66 84.90
CA CYS A 116 21.37 -13.37 84.20
C CYS A 116 21.78 -14.64 83.41
N PRO A 117 22.98 -14.75 82.78
CA PRO A 117 23.38 -16.00 82.13
C PRO A 117 23.80 -17.14 83.09
N GLU A 118 23.99 -16.89 84.39
CA GLU A 118 24.55 -17.88 85.35
C GLU A 118 23.52 -18.36 86.40
N ILE A 119 22.22 -18.11 86.18
CA ILE A 119 21.17 -18.33 87.19
C ILE A 119 20.51 -19.72 87.06
N PHE A 120 20.46 -20.45 88.17
CA PHE A 120 19.67 -21.68 88.28
C PHE A 120 18.17 -21.38 88.41
N TRP A 121 17.47 -21.32 87.28
CA TRP A 121 16.06 -20.90 87.16
C TRP A 121 15.04 -21.54 88.13
N PRO A 122 15.14 -22.82 88.54
CA PRO A 122 14.22 -23.41 89.53
C PRO A 122 14.29 -22.78 90.93
N LEU A 123 15.37 -22.06 91.27
CA LEU A 123 15.52 -21.32 92.54
C LEU A 123 15.51 -19.79 92.34
N ALA A 124 15.34 -19.31 91.10
CA ALA A 124 15.31 -17.89 90.80
C ALA A 124 13.99 -17.24 91.27
N SER A 125 14.10 -16.18 92.07
CA SER A 125 12.94 -15.42 92.53
C SER A 125 12.23 -14.72 91.37
N ALA A 126 10.92 -14.46 91.51
CA ALA A 126 10.12 -13.85 90.46
C ALA A 126 10.60 -12.46 90.04
N SER A 127 11.19 -11.68 90.95
CA SER A 127 11.80 -10.37 90.64
C SER A 127 13.09 -10.51 89.83
N VAL A 128 13.91 -11.52 90.10
CA VAL A 128 15.12 -11.82 89.31
C VAL A 128 14.74 -12.31 87.91
N ARG A 129 13.74 -13.21 87.80
CA ARG A 129 13.16 -13.65 86.52
C ARG A 129 12.64 -12.46 85.70
N LEU A 130 11.86 -11.58 86.32
CA LEU A 130 11.31 -10.37 85.67
C LEU A 130 12.40 -9.43 85.17
N HIS A 131 13.40 -9.13 86.00
CA HIS A 131 14.49 -8.22 85.66
C HIS A 131 15.40 -8.79 84.56
N CYS A 132 15.73 -10.08 84.62
CA CYS A 132 16.50 -10.73 83.56
C CYS A 132 15.72 -10.87 82.24
N ALA A 133 14.41 -11.04 82.29
CA ALA A 133 13.56 -10.99 81.10
C ALA A 133 13.53 -9.59 80.47
N GLN A 134 13.36 -8.53 81.29
CA GLN A 134 13.48 -7.14 80.82
C GLN A 134 14.85 -6.84 80.20
N LEU A 135 15.94 -7.35 80.80
CA LEU A 135 17.29 -7.20 80.26
C LEU A 135 17.47 -7.94 78.92
N ALA A 136 16.91 -9.14 78.76
CA ALA A 136 16.90 -9.84 77.48
C ALA A 136 16.11 -9.07 76.41
N ALA A 137 14.86 -8.71 76.71
CA ALA A 137 13.99 -7.95 75.81
C ALA A 137 14.60 -6.61 75.35
N SER A 138 15.38 -5.94 76.22
CA SER A 138 16.05 -4.67 75.89
C SER A 138 17.00 -4.72 74.68
N LYS A 139 17.42 -5.91 74.24
CA LYS A 139 18.23 -6.11 73.02
C LYS A 139 17.42 -6.08 71.72
N GLN A 140 16.09 -6.16 71.80
CA GLN A 140 15.17 -6.11 70.66
C GLN A 140 15.47 -7.11 69.51
N THR A 141 15.94 -8.31 69.83
CA THR A 141 16.07 -9.42 68.86
C THR A 141 14.98 -10.47 69.08
N ILE A 142 14.56 -11.17 68.03
CA ILE A 142 13.56 -12.25 68.10
C ILE A 142 13.95 -13.28 69.17
N ASN A 143 15.20 -13.73 69.18
CA ASN A 143 15.70 -14.74 70.12
C ASN A 143 15.69 -14.25 71.58
N ASP A 144 16.12 -13.01 71.82
CA ASP A 144 16.17 -12.44 73.17
C ASP A 144 14.77 -12.08 73.71
N LEU A 145 13.84 -11.68 72.84
CA LEU A 145 12.43 -11.45 73.19
C LEU A 145 11.70 -12.78 73.50
N LEU A 146 11.95 -13.84 72.73
CA LEU A 146 11.45 -15.18 73.04
C LEU A 146 12.04 -15.73 74.34
N GLN A 147 13.33 -15.47 74.61
CA GLN A 147 13.95 -15.78 75.90
C GLN A 147 13.27 -15.02 77.04
N ALA A 148 13.03 -13.71 76.89
CA ALA A 148 12.33 -12.90 77.88
C ALA A 148 10.93 -13.45 78.21
N ILE A 149 10.15 -13.78 77.17
CA ILE A 149 8.83 -14.41 77.30
C ILE A 149 8.91 -15.73 78.09
N ALA A 150 9.87 -16.61 77.77
CA ALA A 150 10.03 -17.91 78.42
C ALA A 150 10.30 -17.77 79.94
N LEU A 151 11.16 -16.84 80.35
CA LEU A 151 11.58 -16.66 81.75
C LEU A 151 10.43 -16.26 82.69
N VAL A 152 9.44 -15.50 82.20
CA VAL A 152 8.29 -15.03 83.00
C VAL A 152 6.99 -15.81 82.75
N LYS A 153 6.88 -16.54 81.62
CA LYS A 153 5.72 -17.40 81.33
C LYS A 153 5.45 -18.43 82.43
N GLU A 154 6.52 -19.04 82.97
CA GLU A 154 6.44 -20.05 84.06
C GLU A 154 5.87 -19.50 85.38
N LEU A 155 5.74 -18.17 85.56
CA LEU A 155 5.29 -17.60 86.83
C LEU A 155 3.78 -17.84 87.06
N PRO A 156 3.36 -18.36 88.23
CA PRO A 156 1.98 -18.75 88.51
C PRO A 156 0.93 -17.68 88.20
N LYS A 157 -0.26 -18.11 87.76
CA LYS A 157 -1.37 -17.21 87.39
C LYS A 157 -1.88 -16.35 88.57
N ASN A 158 -1.60 -16.74 89.82
CA ASN A 158 -1.93 -16.00 91.04
C ASN A 158 -0.78 -15.13 91.60
N HIS A 159 0.30 -14.90 90.83
CA HIS A 159 1.43 -14.09 91.26
C HIS A 159 1.07 -12.60 91.44
N PRO A 160 1.52 -11.88 92.50
CA PRO A 160 1.16 -10.47 92.73
C PRO A 160 1.46 -9.51 91.58
N LEU A 161 2.52 -9.76 90.80
CA LEU A 161 2.88 -8.95 89.63
C LEU A 161 2.24 -9.43 88.31
N ARG A 162 1.23 -10.32 88.34
CA ARG A 162 0.70 -10.95 87.11
C ARG A 162 0.15 -9.95 86.09
N GLY A 163 -0.41 -8.81 86.53
CA GLY A 163 -0.82 -7.73 85.64
C GLY A 163 0.36 -7.12 84.86
N GLN A 164 1.46 -6.83 85.54
CA GLN A 164 2.70 -6.32 84.92
C GLN A 164 3.33 -7.36 83.99
N ILE A 165 3.36 -8.63 84.40
CA ILE A 165 3.87 -9.74 83.58
C ILE A 165 3.04 -9.90 82.31
N ASN A 166 1.70 -9.81 82.39
CA ASN A 166 0.84 -9.88 81.21
C ASN A 166 1.10 -8.70 80.24
N GLY A 167 1.29 -7.48 80.76
CA GLY A 167 1.63 -6.31 79.93
C GLY A 167 2.96 -6.47 79.19
N LEU A 168 4.01 -6.92 79.89
CA LEU A 168 5.32 -7.18 79.27
C LEU A 168 5.28 -8.33 78.25
N LEU A 169 4.50 -9.39 78.53
CA LEU A 169 4.28 -10.49 77.58
C LEU A 169 3.55 -10.02 76.31
N GLU A 170 2.64 -9.05 76.42
CA GLU A 170 1.99 -8.43 75.28
C GLU A 170 2.95 -7.50 74.50
N GLU A 171 3.70 -6.66 75.20
CA GLU A 171 4.73 -5.76 74.66
C GLU A 171 5.77 -6.53 73.83
N TRP A 172 6.45 -7.51 74.41
CA TRP A 172 7.50 -8.28 73.72
C TRP A 172 6.96 -9.15 72.57
N SER A 173 5.69 -9.57 72.65
CA SER A 173 5.03 -10.26 71.53
C SER A 173 4.70 -9.29 70.38
N ARG A 174 4.34 -8.04 70.69
CA ARG A 174 4.16 -6.98 69.69
C ARG A 174 5.50 -6.61 69.05
N ASP A 175 6.59 -6.58 69.81
CA ASP A 175 7.95 -6.40 69.28
C ASP A 175 8.34 -7.53 68.31
N ILE A 176 8.12 -8.81 68.67
CA ILE A 176 8.36 -9.95 67.78
C ILE A 176 7.50 -9.85 66.51
N LEU A 177 6.22 -9.46 66.63
CA LEU A 177 5.35 -9.24 65.47
C LEU A 177 5.83 -8.08 64.58
N GLN A 178 6.39 -7.02 65.16
CA GLN A 178 6.96 -5.88 64.42
C GLN A 178 8.28 -6.24 63.72
N LEU A 179 9.09 -7.13 64.30
CA LEU A 179 10.27 -7.70 63.64
C LEU A 179 9.85 -8.65 62.50
N ALA A 180 8.87 -9.51 62.74
CA ALA A 180 8.30 -10.40 61.72
C ALA A 180 7.63 -9.64 60.56
N ASP A 181 7.01 -8.48 60.82
CA ASP A 181 6.47 -7.62 59.76
C ASP A 181 7.57 -7.22 58.76
N GLN A 182 8.83 -7.05 59.18
CA GLN A 182 9.94 -6.70 58.27
C GLN A 182 10.15 -7.79 57.20
N SER A 183 10.12 -9.07 57.58
CA SER A 183 10.14 -10.20 56.63
C SER A 183 8.92 -10.18 55.70
N PHE A 184 7.73 -9.90 56.22
CA PHE A 184 6.53 -9.74 55.40
C PHE A 184 6.69 -8.60 54.37
N GLN A 185 7.11 -7.39 54.81
CA GLN A 185 7.36 -6.23 53.95
C GLN A 185 8.44 -6.50 52.90
N ALA A 186 9.43 -7.35 53.20
CA ALA A 186 10.49 -7.76 52.28
C ALA A 186 10.03 -8.77 51.20
N GLY A 187 8.88 -9.43 51.41
CA GLY A 187 8.35 -10.46 50.50
C GLY A 187 8.32 -11.88 51.07
N ASN A 188 8.80 -12.08 52.31
CA ASN A 188 8.92 -13.39 52.94
C ASN A 188 7.73 -13.67 53.88
N LEU A 189 6.52 -13.87 53.32
CA LEU A 189 5.31 -14.17 54.12
C LEU A 189 5.50 -15.37 55.05
N GLU A 190 6.02 -16.49 54.53
CA GLU A 190 6.18 -17.72 55.32
C GLU A 190 7.19 -17.55 56.46
N GLU A 191 8.23 -16.74 56.29
CA GLU A 191 9.21 -16.40 57.34
C GLU A 191 8.57 -15.56 58.45
N ALA A 192 7.75 -14.58 58.08
CA ALA A 192 7.00 -13.75 59.03
C ALA A 192 6.00 -14.59 59.84
N ILE A 193 5.27 -15.49 59.19
CA ILE A 193 4.33 -16.42 59.84
C ILE A 193 5.08 -17.41 60.74
N ALA A 194 6.23 -17.95 60.30
CA ALA A 194 7.04 -18.84 61.11
C ALA A 194 7.58 -18.15 62.38
N THR A 195 8.09 -16.92 62.24
CA THR A 195 8.56 -16.10 63.38
C THR A 195 7.43 -15.79 64.35
N ALA A 196 6.25 -15.37 63.85
CA ALA A 196 5.08 -15.11 64.69
C ALA A 196 4.56 -16.38 65.41
N ARG A 197 4.74 -17.57 64.82
CA ARG A 197 4.41 -18.86 65.45
C ARG A 197 5.41 -19.33 66.51
N GLN A 198 6.56 -18.68 66.68
CA GLN A 198 7.47 -18.96 67.80
C GLN A 198 6.93 -18.41 69.15
N ILE A 199 5.97 -17.47 69.11
CA ILE A 199 5.31 -16.94 70.31
C ILE A 199 4.39 -18.02 70.94
N PRO A 200 4.57 -18.41 72.21
CA PRO A 200 3.86 -19.54 72.82
C PRO A 200 2.32 -19.46 72.81
N GLU A 201 1.67 -20.60 72.62
CA GLU A 201 0.22 -20.70 72.41
C GLU A 201 -0.65 -20.51 73.67
N ASP A 202 -0.09 -20.74 74.85
CA ASP A 202 -0.77 -20.67 76.15
C ASP A 202 -0.93 -19.24 76.71
N LEU A 203 -0.53 -18.24 75.92
CA LEU A 203 -0.63 -16.82 76.24
C LEU A 203 -1.93 -16.25 75.66
N GLU A 204 -2.67 -15.42 76.41
CA GLU A 204 -3.85 -14.68 75.91
C GLU A 204 -3.55 -13.85 74.65
N VAL A 205 -2.29 -13.44 74.52
CA VAL A 205 -1.71 -12.70 73.40
C VAL A 205 -1.74 -13.48 72.09
N ARG A 206 -1.90 -14.81 72.09
CA ARG A 206 -2.06 -15.64 70.87
C ARG A 206 -3.15 -15.09 69.93
N LYS A 207 -4.21 -14.49 70.49
CA LYS A 207 -5.27 -13.81 69.72
C LYS A 207 -4.72 -12.69 68.82
N LEU A 208 -3.83 -11.85 69.33
CA LEU A 208 -3.18 -10.77 68.57
C LEU A 208 -2.24 -11.33 67.48
N VAL A 209 -1.60 -12.47 67.75
CA VAL A 209 -0.71 -13.15 66.80
C VAL A 209 -1.50 -13.75 65.63
N GLU A 210 -2.60 -14.47 65.88
CA GLU A 210 -3.46 -14.99 64.81
C GLU A 210 -4.14 -13.86 64.02
N GLU A 211 -4.55 -12.78 64.69
CA GLU A 211 -5.12 -11.60 64.02
C GLU A 211 -4.10 -10.93 63.08
N GLN A 212 -2.82 -10.87 63.46
CA GLN A 212 -1.75 -10.32 62.62
C GLN A 212 -1.37 -11.26 61.46
N ILE A 213 -1.29 -12.58 61.70
CA ILE A 213 -1.09 -13.57 60.65
C ILE A 213 -2.22 -13.51 59.62
N GLY A 214 -3.47 -13.44 60.07
CA GLY A 214 -4.64 -13.30 59.20
C GLY A 214 -4.64 -12.02 58.37
N LYS A 215 -4.15 -10.89 58.92
CA LYS A 215 -3.93 -9.65 58.17
C LYS A 215 -2.88 -9.82 57.08
N TRP A 216 -1.70 -10.39 57.39
CA TRP A 216 -0.66 -10.62 56.40
C TRP A 216 -1.14 -11.54 55.27
N GLN A 217 -1.80 -12.66 55.61
CA GLN A 217 -2.37 -13.59 54.62
C GLN A 217 -3.44 -12.92 53.75
N SER A 218 -4.33 -12.11 54.33
CA SER A 218 -5.35 -11.37 53.58
C SER A 218 -4.76 -10.32 52.63
N ILE A 219 -3.77 -9.55 53.09
CA ILE A 219 -3.06 -8.56 52.27
C ILE A 219 -2.31 -9.26 51.13
N TRP A 220 -1.64 -10.38 51.41
CA TRP A 220 -0.89 -11.15 50.41
C TRP A 220 -1.81 -11.78 49.35
N SER A 221 -2.86 -12.48 49.79
CA SER A 221 -3.83 -13.12 48.88
C SER A 221 -4.47 -12.10 47.94
N ARG A 222 -4.81 -10.91 48.45
CA ARG A 222 -5.35 -9.81 47.64
C ARG A 222 -4.34 -9.22 46.66
N ALA A 223 -3.06 -9.19 47.02
CA ALA A 223 -2.00 -8.69 46.13
C ALA A 223 -1.72 -9.68 44.98
N GLU A 224 -1.69 -10.98 45.29
CA GLU A 224 -1.59 -12.05 44.30
C GLU A 224 -2.81 -12.05 43.37
N GLU A 225 -4.04 -11.92 43.91
CA GLU A 225 -5.28 -11.79 43.12
C GLU A 225 -5.18 -10.64 42.10
N ILE A 226 -4.76 -9.45 42.53
CA ILE A 226 -4.56 -8.29 41.63
C ILE A 226 -3.51 -8.57 40.55
N TYR A 227 -2.42 -9.27 40.88
CA TYR A 227 -1.36 -9.61 39.94
C TYR A 227 -1.86 -10.63 38.89
N GLN A 228 -2.58 -11.67 39.32
CA GLN A 228 -3.17 -12.70 38.46
C GLN A 228 -4.31 -12.15 37.58
N GLU A 229 -5.17 -11.26 38.11
CA GLU A 229 -6.14 -10.51 37.29
C GLU A 229 -5.42 -9.71 36.19
N SER A 230 -4.32 -9.02 36.54
CA SER A 230 -3.57 -8.21 35.59
C SER A 230 -2.92 -9.05 34.48
N GLU A 231 -2.35 -10.22 34.80
CA GLU A 231 -1.84 -11.15 33.78
C GLU A 231 -2.96 -11.67 32.86
N LYS A 232 -4.14 -11.94 33.41
CA LYS A 232 -5.28 -12.41 32.62
C LYS A 232 -5.75 -11.36 31.61
N GLU A 233 -5.81 -10.09 32.01
CA GLU A 233 -6.12 -8.99 31.09
C GLU A 233 -5.04 -8.82 30.01
N LEU A 234 -3.74 -9.00 30.32
CA LEU A 234 -2.66 -8.99 29.32
C LEU A 234 -2.84 -10.09 28.26
N ARG A 235 -3.16 -11.33 28.69
CA ARG A 235 -3.42 -12.45 27.77
C ARG A 235 -4.64 -12.20 26.88
N GLN A 236 -5.56 -11.33 27.30
CA GLN A 236 -6.74 -10.88 26.53
C GLN A 236 -6.50 -9.64 25.66
N ARG A 237 -5.25 -9.11 25.59
CA ARG A 237 -4.87 -7.84 24.92
C ARG A 237 -5.44 -6.57 25.58
N ASN A 238 -5.94 -6.64 26.81
CA ASN A 238 -6.58 -5.53 27.51
C ASN A 238 -5.56 -4.67 28.29
N TRP A 239 -4.63 -4.02 27.58
CA TRP A 239 -3.50 -3.28 28.16
C TRP A 239 -3.91 -2.25 29.22
N GLN A 240 -4.98 -1.50 28.96
CA GLN A 240 -5.48 -0.48 29.89
C GLN A 240 -6.07 -1.10 31.17
N SER A 241 -6.77 -2.23 31.06
CA SER A 241 -7.28 -2.96 32.22
C SER A 241 -6.12 -3.47 33.08
N ALA A 242 -5.14 -4.13 32.47
CA ALA A 242 -3.94 -4.61 33.17
C ALA A 242 -3.20 -3.47 33.89
N PHE A 243 -2.97 -2.33 33.22
CA PHE A 243 -2.36 -1.16 33.86
C PHE A 243 -3.17 -0.65 35.06
N MET A 244 -4.49 -0.49 34.91
CA MET A 244 -5.37 -0.06 36.00
C MET A 244 -5.41 -1.06 37.16
N LEU A 245 -5.35 -2.36 36.88
CA LEU A 245 -5.25 -3.41 37.90
C LEU A 245 -3.91 -3.33 38.63
N SER A 246 -2.79 -3.27 37.92
CA SER A 246 -1.45 -3.14 38.54
C SER A 246 -1.35 -1.94 39.47
N SER A 247 -2.01 -0.82 39.15
CA SER A 247 -2.03 0.38 40.00
C SER A 247 -2.68 0.17 41.37
N LYS A 248 -3.50 -0.90 41.54
CA LYS A 248 -4.03 -1.30 42.85
C LYS A 248 -2.91 -1.80 43.77
N LEU A 249 -1.82 -2.38 43.25
CA LEU A 249 -0.68 -2.89 44.05
C LEU A 249 0.00 -1.77 44.86
N LEU A 250 0.04 -0.54 44.31
CA LEU A 250 0.55 0.65 45.01
C LEU A 250 -0.24 1.01 46.28
N ARG A 251 -1.41 0.38 46.51
CA ARG A 251 -2.27 0.56 47.69
C ARG A 251 -2.35 -0.68 48.58
N VAL A 252 -1.64 -1.75 48.23
CA VAL A 252 -1.45 -2.92 49.10
C VAL A 252 -0.49 -2.51 50.22
N ASN A 253 -0.85 -2.80 51.47
CA ASN A 253 -0.02 -2.48 52.64
C ASN A 253 1.14 -3.46 52.83
N ASN A 254 1.96 -3.61 51.78
CA ASN A 254 3.15 -4.43 51.72
C ASN A 254 4.17 -3.82 50.75
N LYS A 255 5.40 -3.57 51.20
CA LYS A 255 6.44 -2.89 50.42
C LYS A 255 6.89 -3.68 49.19
N TYR A 256 7.12 -4.99 49.31
CA TYR A 256 7.50 -5.86 48.19
C TYR A 256 6.45 -5.87 47.07
N TRP A 257 5.16 -5.94 47.43
CA TRP A 257 4.07 -5.88 46.46
C TRP A 257 3.90 -4.52 45.80
N SER A 258 3.98 -3.43 46.59
CA SER A 258 3.84 -2.05 46.11
C SER A 258 5.07 -1.48 45.41
N THR A 259 6.22 -2.14 45.46
CA THR A 259 7.45 -1.75 44.73
C THR A 259 7.92 -2.85 43.78
N THR A 260 8.68 -3.84 44.26
CA THR A 260 9.30 -4.90 43.44
C THR A 260 8.33 -5.59 42.47
N LYS A 261 7.16 -6.02 42.95
CA LYS A 261 6.16 -6.69 42.09
C LYS A 261 5.39 -5.74 41.19
N TYR A 262 5.11 -4.51 41.65
CA TYR A 262 4.53 -3.48 40.79
C TYR A 262 5.47 -3.13 39.63
N ASP A 263 6.76 -2.91 39.89
CA ASP A 263 7.76 -2.62 38.86
C ASP A 263 7.96 -3.79 37.88
N GLN A 264 7.97 -5.03 38.39
CA GLN A 264 8.00 -6.24 37.54
C GLN A 264 6.79 -6.26 36.59
N LEU A 265 5.58 -6.13 37.14
CA LEU A 265 4.33 -6.19 36.39
C LEU A 265 4.21 -5.02 35.40
N ASN A 266 4.61 -3.81 35.78
CA ASN A 266 4.58 -2.64 34.92
C ASN A 266 5.51 -2.78 33.70
N ARG A 267 6.72 -3.34 33.88
CA ARG A 267 7.62 -3.66 32.74
C ARG A 267 7.01 -4.69 31.80
N ILE A 268 6.37 -5.72 32.36
CA ILE A 268 5.65 -6.74 31.59
C ILE A 268 4.50 -6.11 30.79
N ILE A 269 3.70 -5.22 31.41
CA ILE A 269 2.58 -4.51 30.75
C ILE A 269 3.09 -3.63 29.59
N VAL A 270 4.19 -2.90 29.78
CA VAL A 270 4.79 -2.07 28.72
C VAL A 270 5.28 -2.94 27.56
N THR A 271 6.04 -4.00 27.83
CA THR A 271 6.57 -4.91 26.80
C THR A 271 5.45 -5.61 26.04
N ALA A 272 4.44 -6.14 26.74
CA ALA A 272 3.29 -6.80 26.12
C ALA A 272 2.43 -5.83 25.28
N ARG A 273 2.36 -4.54 25.67
CA ARG A 273 1.75 -3.50 24.83
C ARG A 273 2.57 -3.24 23.57
N GLU A 274 3.89 -3.08 23.67
CA GLU A 274 4.75 -2.84 22.50
C GLU A 274 4.67 -4.00 21.50
N ASP A 275 4.69 -5.25 21.98
CA ASP A 275 4.43 -6.44 21.15
C ASP A 275 3.00 -6.47 20.61
N GLY A 276 2.02 -5.97 21.38
CA GLY A 276 0.63 -5.82 20.94
C GLY A 276 0.49 -4.85 19.78
N ASP A 277 1.21 -3.72 19.82
CA ASP A 277 1.25 -2.71 18.76
C ASP A 277 1.99 -3.26 17.52
N LYS A 278 3.08 -4.05 17.69
CA LYS A 278 3.73 -4.81 16.58
C LYS A 278 2.75 -5.80 15.93
N LEU A 279 2.05 -6.60 16.73
CA LEU A 279 1.16 -7.65 16.25
C LEU A 279 -0.10 -7.07 15.58
N TYR A 280 -0.65 -5.98 16.13
CA TYR A 280 -1.72 -5.22 15.49
C TYR A 280 -1.26 -4.63 14.15
N LYS A 281 -0.04 -4.07 14.07
CA LYS A 281 0.53 -3.60 12.81
C LYS A 281 0.62 -4.76 11.81
N ALA A 282 1.15 -5.92 12.21
CA ALA A 282 1.22 -7.11 11.36
C ALA A 282 -0.17 -7.55 10.85
N GLU A 283 -1.15 -7.74 11.73
CA GLU A 283 -2.53 -8.05 11.38
C GLU A 283 -3.15 -7.00 10.44
N SER A 284 -2.84 -5.72 10.62
CA SER A 284 -3.37 -4.63 9.79
C SER A 284 -2.79 -4.61 8.37
N ILE A 285 -1.50 -4.94 8.24
CA ILE A 285 -0.79 -4.98 6.95
C ILE A 285 -1.15 -6.27 6.20
N ALA A 286 -1.24 -7.41 6.89
CA ALA A 286 -1.67 -8.71 6.34
C ALA A 286 -3.18 -8.79 5.96
N LYS A 287 -3.92 -7.68 6.03
CA LYS A 287 -5.22 -7.51 5.35
C LYS A 287 -5.07 -7.13 3.87
N ARG A 288 -3.92 -6.57 3.48
CA ARG A 288 -3.58 -6.24 2.10
C ARG A 288 -2.97 -7.47 1.43
N ARG A 289 -3.48 -7.83 0.26
CA ARG A 289 -3.03 -9.00 -0.51
C ARG A 289 -1.78 -8.67 -1.35
N SER A 290 -0.68 -8.32 -0.69
CA SER A 290 0.61 -8.07 -1.33
C SER A 290 1.74 -8.85 -0.64
N VAL A 291 2.70 -9.30 -1.44
CA VAL A 291 3.83 -10.16 -1.05
C VAL A 291 4.71 -9.47 -0.01
N ASP A 292 5.23 -8.27 -0.32
CA ASP A 292 6.09 -7.49 0.57
C ASP A 292 5.44 -7.19 1.93
N GLN A 293 4.12 -7.00 1.91
CA GLN A 293 3.31 -6.65 3.08
C GLN A 293 3.03 -7.87 3.97
N LEU A 294 2.85 -9.05 3.39
CA LEU A 294 2.80 -10.30 4.14
C LEU A 294 4.17 -10.64 4.73
N LEU A 295 5.27 -10.36 4.02
CA LEU A 295 6.63 -10.52 4.53
C LEU A 295 6.95 -9.53 5.67
N GLU A 296 6.51 -8.27 5.59
CA GLU A 296 6.62 -7.33 6.72
C GLU A 296 5.81 -7.82 7.92
N ALA A 297 4.59 -8.32 7.71
CA ALA A 297 3.74 -8.84 8.78
C ALA A 297 4.32 -10.09 9.46
N ILE A 298 4.92 -11.02 8.71
CA ILE A 298 5.63 -12.18 9.27
C ILE A 298 6.82 -11.72 10.11
N LYS A 299 7.69 -10.85 9.59
CA LYS A 299 8.85 -10.32 10.32
C LYS A 299 8.47 -9.56 11.60
N LEU A 300 7.34 -8.85 11.59
CA LEU A 300 6.81 -8.20 12.80
C LEU A 300 6.35 -9.22 13.85
N ALA A 301 5.70 -10.32 13.44
CA ALA A 301 5.29 -11.39 14.34
C ALA A 301 6.49 -12.21 14.86
N GLU A 302 7.48 -12.50 14.02
CA GLU A 302 8.74 -13.15 14.38
C GLU A 302 9.58 -12.33 15.38
N SER A 303 9.41 -11.00 15.41
CA SER A 303 10.13 -10.10 16.32
C SER A 303 9.60 -10.10 17.77
N ILE A 304 8.54 -10.87 18.06
CA ILE A 304 7.97 -11.05 19.40
C ILE A 304 8.67 -12.23 20.07
N GLN A 305 9.29 -11.98 21.22
CA GLN A 305 10.13 -12.96 21.92
C GLN A 305 9.31 -13.94 22.78
N SER A 306 9.90 -15.08 23.13
CA SER A 306 9.22 -16.20 23.81
C SER A 306 8.84 -15.96 25.27
N ASP A 307 9.34 -14.89 25.88
CA ASP A 307 8.95 -14.38 27.20
C ASP A 307 7.70 -13.48 27.15
N SER A 308 7.29 -13.05 25.95
CA SER A 308 6.09 -12.25 25.75
C SER A 308 4.81 -13.08 25.85
N TYR A 309 3.82 -12.57 26.60
CA TYR A 309 2.47 -13.18 26.72
C TYR A 309 1.73 -13.24 25.37
N LEU A 310 2.22 -12.58 24.33
CA LEU A 310 1.71 -12.63 22.96
C LEU A 310 2.40 -13.65 22.05
N TYR A 311 3.50 -14.28 22.49
CA TYR A 311 4.30 -15.17 21.63
C TYR A 311 3.48 -16.26 20.96
N GLN A 312 2.65 -16.99 21.72
CA GLN A 312 1.76 -18.02 21.17
C GLN A 312 0.85 -17.46 20.05
N LYS A 313 0.25 -16.28 20.27
CA LYS A 313 -0.66 -15.65 19.32
C LYS A 313 0.07 -15.13 18.07
N ALA A 314 1.36 -14.79 18.17
CA ALA A 314 2.21 -14.50 17.03
C ALA A 314 2.54 -15.78 16.22
N GLN A 315 2.91 -16.87 16.90
CA GLN A 315 3.17 -18.18 16.28
C GLN A 315 1.92 -18.78 15.60
N GLU A 316 0.71 -18.49 16.10
CA GLU A 316 -0.55 -18.84 15.43
C GLU A 316 -0.77 -18.05 14.11
N LEU A 317 -0.31 -16.80 14.03
CA LEU A 317 -0.56 -15.89 12.89
C LEU A 317 0.47 -16.03 11.76
N ILE A 318 1.72 -16.40 12.06
CA ILE A 318 2.78 -16.59 11.06
C ILE A 318 2.36 -17.60 9.95
N PRO A 319 1.79 -18.79 10.27
CA PRO A 319 1.27 -19.72 9.25
C PRO A 319 0.07 -19.19 8.47
N GLU A 320 -0.78 -18.33 9.06
CA GLU A 320 -1.88 -17.70 8.32
C GLU A 320 -1.36 -16.68 7.29
N PHE A 321 -0.31 -15.95 7.62
CA PHE A 321 0.33 -15.02 6.68
C PHE A 321 1.07 -15.78 5.57
N GLY A 322 1.73 -16.90 5.91
CA GLY A 322 2.32 -17.82 4.93
C GLY A 322 1.28 -18.41 3.96
N ARG A 323 0.13 -18.89 4.45
CA ARG A 323 -0.97 -19.38 3.60
C ARG A 323 -1.52 -18.32 2.66
N LYS A 324 -1.62 -17.05 3.09
CA LYS A 324 -1.97 -15.93 2.19
C LYS A 324 -0.94 -15.69 1.08
N MET A 325 0.34 -16.02 1.29
CA MET A 325 1.36 -15.99 0.24
C MET A 325 1.21 -17.17 -0.73
N LEU A 326 0.86 -18.37 -0.24
CA LEU A 326 0.51 -19.52 -1.09
C LEU A 326 -0.76 -19.25 -1.92
N GLU A 327 -1.79 -18.59 -1.36
CA GLU A 327 -2.97 -18.12 -2.13
C GLU A 327 -2.56 -17.21 -3.31
N LEU A 328 -1.63 -16.27 -3.07
CA LEU A 328 -1.11 -15.37 -4.11
C LEU A 328 -0.29 -16.12 -5.17
N ALA A 329 0.49 -17.12 -4.77
CA ALA A 329 1.25 -17.97 -5.68
C ALA A 329 0.33 -18.87 -6.53
N GLN A 330 -0.70 -19.49 -5.94
CA GLN A 330 -1.70 -20.28 -6.68
C GLN A 330 -2.44 -19.39 -7.69
N ALA A 331 -2.84 -18.17 -7.30
CA ALA A 331 -3.48 -17.21 -8.20
C ALA A 331 -2.58 -16.70 -9.36
N ARG A 332 -1.25 -16.92 -9.26
CA ARG A 332 -0.28 -16.74 -10.36
C ARG A 332 -0.17 -18.01 -11.21
N MET A 333 -0.06 -19.17 -10.58
CA MET A 333 -0.06 -20.48 -11.25
C MET A 333 -1.31 -20.68 -12.13
N ASP A 334 -2.49 -20.29 -11.66
CA ASP A 334 -3.76 -20.36 -12.39
C ASP A 334 -3.77 -19.51 -13.67
N ARG A 335 -2.91 -18.48 -13.74
CA ARG A 335 -2.71 -17.59 -14.91
C ARG A 335 -1.58 -18.05 -15.83
N ARG A 336 -1.00 -19.22 -15.55
CA ARG A 336 0.24 -19.76 -16.13
C ARG A 336 1.51 -18.95 -15.85
N ASP A 337 1.51 -18.15 -14.78
CA ASP A 337 2.63 -17.32 -14.34
C ASP A 337 3.48 -18.07 -13.29
N ALA A 338 4.09 -19.19 -13.72
CA ALA A 338 4.85 -20.07 -12.82
C ALA A 338 6.11 -19.43 -12.25
N ASP A 339 6.80 -18.56 -13.01
CA ASP A 339 7.98 -17.85 -12.51
C ASP A 339 7.63 -16.97 -11.31
N THR A 340 6.64 -16.08 -11.43
CA THR A 340 6.20 -15.24 -10.31
C THR A 340 5.60 -16.09 -9.18
N ALA A 341 4.89 -17.17 -9.48
CA ALA A 341 4.34 -18.06 -8.46
C ALA A 341 5.44 -18.71 -7.59
N LEU A 342 6.45 -19.30 -8.23
CA LEU A 342 7.57 -19.95 -7.54
C LEU A 342 8.47 -18.93 -6.84
N GLU A 343 8.62 -17.73 -7.38
CA GLU A 343 9.32 -16.63 -6.69
C GLU A 343 8.62 -16.26 -5.37
N ILE A 344 7.30 -16.07 -5.38
CA ILE A 344 6.52 -15.76 -4.16
C ILE A 344 6.71 -16.83 -3.10
N VAL A 345 6.66 -18.11 -3.46
CA VAL A 345 6.83 -19.21 -2.50
C VAL A 345 8.26 -19.29 -1.95
N ARG A 346 9.28 -19.05 -2.79
CA ARG A 346 10.69 -18.99 -2.36
C ARG A 346 11.00 -17.79 -1.44
N GLN A 347 10.11 -16.81 -1.33
CA GLN A 347 10.23 -15.71 -0.36
C GLN A 347 9.58 -16.03 1.00
N ILE A 348 8.71 -17.06 1.10
CA ILE A 348 8.10 -17.46 2.37
C ILE A 348 9.20 -18.02 3.31
N PRO A 349 9.34 -17.53 4.55
CA PRO A 349 10.31 -18.08 5.50
C PRO A 349 9.94 -19.52 5.91
N PRO A 350 10.90 -20.30 6.45
CA PRO A 350 10.67 -21.70 6.82
C PRO A 350 9.72 -21.82 8.02
N ILE A 351 8.43 -22.05 7.74
CA ILE A 351 7.35 -22.19 8.74
C ILE A 351 7.08 -23.69 8.93
N SER A 352 7.42 -24.25 10.09
CA SER A 352 7.38 -25.70 10.35
C SER A 352 6.02 -26.36 10.12
N SER A 353 4.92 -25.67 10.43
CA SER A 353 3.55 -26.16 10.21
C SER A 353 3.05 -26.02 8.77
N LEU A 354 3.80 -25.35 7.89
CA LEU A 354 3.44 -25.06 6.50
C LEU A 354 4.44 -25.62 5.48
N GLN A 355 5.64 -26.04 5.92
CA GLN A 355 6.72 -26.47 5.04
C GLN A 355 6.31 -27.55 4.04
N THR A 356 5.50 -28.53 4.45
CA THR A 356 4.97 -29.56 3.54
C THR A 356 4.06 -28.99 2.44
N GLU A 357 3.22 -27.98 2.74
CA GLU A 357 2.37 -27.31 1.74
C GLU A 357 3.21 -26.47 0.77
N ILE A 358 4.27 -25.83 1.28
CA ILE A 358 5.28 -25.09 0.50
C ILE A 358 6.04 -26.02 -0.46
N ASP A 359 6.57 -27.13 0.05
CA ASP A 359 7.34 -28.11 -0.72
C ASP A 359 6.47 -28.74 -1.83
N ASP A 360 5.26 -29.19 -1.48
CA ASP A 360 4.30 -29.78 -2.41
C ASP A 360 3.85 -28.78 -3.49
N PHE A 361 3.70 -27.49 -3.14
CA PHE A 361 3.42 -26.44 -4.11
C PHE A 361 4.60 -26.23 -5.07
N VAL A 362 5.84 -26.24 -4.59
CA VAL A 362 7.03 -26.08 -5.46
C VAL A 362 7.15 -27.25 -6.43
N VAL A 363 6.98 -28.50 -5.95
CA VAL A 363 7.05 -29.70 -6.81
C VAL A 363 5.96 -29.68 -7.89
N LEU A 364 4.70 -29.39 -7.54
CA LEU A 364 3.64 -29.25 -8.54
C LEU A 364 3.85 -28.04 -9.46
N GLY A 365 4.36 -26.93 -8.94
CA GLY A 365 4.57 -25.70 -9.71
C GLY A 365 5.66 -25.83 -10.76
N GLU A 366 6.78 -26.48 -10.42
CA GLU A 366 7.84 -26.79 -11.39
C GLU A 366 7.38 -27.86 -12.39
N ALA A 367 6.59 -28.85 -11.97
CA ALA A 367 5.98 -29.81 -12.88
C ALA A 367 5.03 -29.12 -13.89
N GLN A 368 4.12 -28.26 -13.42
CA GLN A 368 3.21 -27.50 -14.29
C GLN A 368 3.96 -26.56 -15.23
N ARG A 369 5.01 -25.88 -14.76
CA ARG A 369 5.93 -25.07 -15.58
C ARG A 369 6.52 -25.87 -16.73
N ASN A 370 7.07 -27.06 -16.45
CA ASN A 370 7.70 -27.92 -17.44
C ASN A 370 6.68 -28.44 -18.47
N ALA A 371 5.48 -28.82 -18.04
CA ALA A 371 4.41 -29.23 -18.95
C ALA A 371 3.94 -28.09 -19.88
N TRP A 372 3.96 -26.83 -19.43
CA TRP A 372 3.55 -25.69 -20.25
C TRP A 372 4.55 -25.31 -21.36
N VAL A 373 5.77 -25.85 -21.34
CA VAL A 373 6.69 -25.79 -22.50
C VAL A 373 6.07 -26.48 -23.72
N GLY A 374 5.20 -27.47 -23.51
CA GLY A 374 4.41 -28.09 -24.58
C GLY A 374 5.20 -28.99 -25.53
N THR A 375 6.34 -29.50 -25.08
CA THR A 375 7.17 -30.51 -25.77
C THR A 375 7.09 -31.85 -25.04
N VAL A 376 7.44 -32.95 -25.72
CA VAL A 376 7.46 -34.30 -25.11
C VAL A 376 8.32 -34.31 -23.84
N ALA A 377 9.57 -33.84 -23.94
CA ALA A 377 10.51 -33.81 -22.80
C ALA A 377 10.02 -32.92 -21.63
N GLY A 378 9.27 -31.85 -21.91
CA GLY A 378 8.65 -31.01 -20.88
C GLY A 378 7.54 -31.74 -20.12
N LEU A 379 6.73 -32.53 -20.83
CA LEU A 379 5.69 -33.37 -20.23
C LEU A 379 6.28 -34.56 -19.44
N GLU A 380 7.34 -35.20 -19.95
CA GLU A 380 8.07 -36.26 -19.24
C GLU A 380 8.70 -35.75 -17.93
N ALA A 381 9.37 -34.59 -17.97
CA ALA A 381 9.93 -33.94 -16.79
C ALA A 381 8.84 -33.55 -15.77
N ALA A 382 7.68 -33.07 -16.25
CA ALA A 382 6.54 -32.74 -15.41
C ALA A 382 5.96 -33.98 -14.69
N ILE A 383 5.79 -35.09 -15.42
CA ILE A 383 5.36 -36.37 -14.84
C ILE A 383 6.37 -36.84 -13.79
N TYR A 384 7.67 -36.82 -14.10
CA TYR A 384 8.73 -37.24 -13.18
C TYR A 384 8.77 -36.42 -11.90
N GLN A 385 8.53 -35.10 -11.97
CA GLN A 385 8.42 -34.25 -10.78
C GLN A 385 7.15 -34.54 -9.98
N ALA A 386 5.98 -34.59 -10.62
CA ALA A 386 4.72 -34.85 -9.92
C ALA A 386 4.65 -36.27 -9.30
N GLN A 387 5.40 -37.24 -9.83
CA GLN A 387 5.55 -38.58 -9.25
C GLN A 387 6.32 -38.63 -7.92
N GLN A 388 7.01 -37.54 -7.52
CA GLN A 388 7.72 -37.47 -6.23
C GLN A 388 6.78 -37.20 -5.05
N ILE A 389 5.51 -36.88 -5.32
CA ILE A 389 4.49 -36.62 -4.31
C ILE A 389 3.94 -37.96 -3.81
N ASP A 390 4.17 -38.25 -2.54
CA ASP A 390 3.72 -39.49 -1.90
C ASP A 390 2.18 -39.59 -1.77
N ALA A 391 1.67 -40.82 -1.75
CA ALA A 391 0.23 -41.09 -1.68
C ALA A 391 -0.46 -40.62 -0.39
N SER A 392 0.31 -40.29 0.67
CA SER A 392 -0.21 -39.69 1.91
C SER A 392 -0.40 -38.17 1.84
N ARG A 393 0.11 -37.49 0.80
CA ARG A 393 0.03 -36.02 0.65
C ARG A 393 -1.36 -35.60 0.16
N GLU A 394 -1.90 -34.51 0.72
CA GLU A 394 -3.23 -34.00 0.33
C GLU A 394 -3.33 -33.67 -1.17
N VAL A 395 -2.26 -33.13 -1.76
CA VAL A 395 -2.23 -32.79 -3.19
C VAL A 395 -2.04 -34.00 -4.12
N TYR A 396 -1.86 -35.21 -3.62
CA TYR A 396 -1.62 -36.41 -4.44
C TYR A 396 -2.70 -36.64 -5.50
N GLY A 397 -3.98 -36.41 -5.16
CA GLY A 397 -5.08 -36.50 -6.13
C GLY A 397 -4.95 -35.51 -7.30
N LYS A 398 -4.48 -34.28 -7.03
CA LYS A 398 -4.18 -33.25 -8.04
C LYS A 398 -2.98 -33.66 -8.89
N ALA A 399 -1.94 -34.24 -8.27
CA ALA A 399 -0.76 -34.76 -8.96
C ALA A 399 -1.12 -35.87 -9.96
N GLN A 400 -1.90 -36.87 -9.54
CA GLN A 400 -2.31 -37.99 -10.41
C GLN A 400 -3.22 -37.54 -11.57
N GLN A 401 -4.11 -36.57 -11.35
CA GLN A 401 -4.91 -35.97 -12.42
C GLN A 401 -4.05 -35.23 -13.46
N LEU A 402 -3.01 -34.52 -13.03
CA LEU A 402 -2.05 -33.87 -13.92
C LEU A 402 -1.21 -34.90 -14.69
N ILE A 403 -0.68 -35.92 -14.02
CA ILE A 403 0.09 -37.01 -14.65
C ILE A 403 -0.73 -37.72 -15.73
N ALA A 404 -1.95 -38.16 -15.42
CA ALA A 404 -2.81 -38.84 -16.38
C ALA A 404 -3.14 -37.96 -17.61
N ARG A 405 -3.31 -36.65 -17.40
CA ARG A 405 -3.48 -35.70 -18.50
C ARG A 405 -2.20 -35.57 -19.34
N TRP A 406 -1.03 -35.43 -18.73
CA TRP A 406 0.24 -35.25 -19.45
C TRP A 406 0.63 -36.51 -20.23
N GLN A 407 0.34 -37.69 -19.71
CA GLN A 407 0.50 -38.97 -20.42
C GLN A 407 -0.34 -39.01 -21.72
N LEU A 408 -1.56 -38.48 -21.69
CA LEU A 408 -2.40 -38.33 -22.89
C LEU A 408 -1.93 -37.22 -23.84
N GLU A 409 -1.21 -36.21 -23.36
CA GLU A 409 -0.65 -35.16 -24.22
C GLU A 409 0.66 -35.56 -24.90
N ILE A 410 1.43 -36.53 -24.37
CA ILE A 410 2.74 -36.92 -24.90
C ILE A 410 2.67 -37.46 -26.34
N GLU A 411 1.74 -38.39 -26.63
CA GLU A 411 1.65 -38.97 -27.98
C GLU A 411 1.27 -37.91 -29.01
N ASP A 412 0.26 -37.09 -28.71
CA ASP A 412 -0.24 -36.08 -29.63
C ASP A 412 0.70 -34.87 -29.80
N VAL A 413 1.50 -34.53 -28.78
CA VAL A 413 2.61 -33.57 -28.92
C VAL A 413 3.71 -34.14 -29.83
N ALA A 414 4.07 -35.41 -29.70
CA ALA A 414 5.01 -36.05 -30.63
C ALA A 414 4.48 -36.06 -32.08
N ARG A 415 3.17 -36.24 -32.28
CA ARG A 415 2.52 -36.12 -33.59
C ARG A 415 2.56 -34.69 -34.14
N LEU A 416 2.30 -33.67 -33.30
CA LEU A 416 2.45 -32.26 -33.68
C LEU A 416 3.90 -31.92 -34.06
N GLU A 417 4.89 -32.32 -33.26
CA GLU A 417 6.32 -32.10 -33.55
C GLU A 417 6.73 -32.77 -34.88
N LYS A 418 6.33 -34.02 -35.11
CA LYS A 418 6.54 -34.74 -36.37
C LYS A 418 5.89 -34.02 -37.56
N ALA A 419 4.66 -33.55 -37.41
CA ALA A 419 3.94 -32.85 -38.47
C ALA A 419 4.53 -31.47 -38.78
N ARG A 420 4.97 -30.71 -37.76
CA ARG A 420 5.73 -29.46 -37.93
C ARG A 420 7.01 -29.70 -38.72
N ASN A 421 7.74 -30.77 -38.41
CA ASN A 421 8.95 -31.16 -39.12
C ASN A 421 8.68 -31.51 -40.60
N LEU A 422 7.59 -32.22 -40.90
CA LEU A 422 7.14 -32.43 -42.28
C LEU A 422 6.82 -31.09 -42.98
N ALA A 423 5.91 -30.30 -42.39
CA ALA A 423 5.45 -29.03 -42.94
C ALA A 423 6.57 -28.00 -43.18
N SER A 424 7.70 -28.11 -42.47
CA SER A 424 8.85 -27.22 -42.61
C SER A 424 9.44 -27.16 -44.03
N GLN A 425 9.29 -28.24 -44.81
CA GLN A 425 9.75 -28.31 -46.21
C GLN A 425 8.85 -27.53 -47.18
N GLY A 426 7.60 -27.24 -46.78
CA GLY A 426 6.70 -26.33 -47.49
C GLY A 426 6.15 -26.81 -48.83
N THR A 427 6.47 -28.02 -49.30
CA THR A 427 5.85 -28.59 -50.52
C THR A 427 4.42 -29.04 -50.26
N ILE A 428 3.59 -29.14 -51.30
CA ILE A 428 2.21 -29.65 -51.18
C ILE A 428 2.18 -31.06 -50.55
N ASN A 429 3.12 -31.93 -50.93
CA ASN A 429 3.19 -33.29 -50.42
C ASN A 429 3.50 -33.31 -48.91
N ASP A 430 4.48 -32.53 -48.46
CA ASP A 430 4.89 -32.51 -47.05
C ASP A 430 3.85 -31.81 -46.15
N LEU A 431 3.21 -30.74 -46.65
CA LEU A 431 2.08 -30.09 -45.98
C LEU A 431 0.87 -31.04 -45.88
N THR A 432 0.61 -31.85 -46.92
CA THR A 432 -0.47 -32.86 -46.90
C THR A 432 -0.13 -34.01 -45.94
N ALA A 433 1.14 -34.45 -45.89
CA ALA A 433 1.62 -35.43 -44.92
C ALA A 433 1.47 -34.91 -43.47
N ALA A 434 1.86 -33.66 -43.20
CA ALA A 434 1.68 -32.99 -41.91
C ALA A 434 0.20 -32.90 -41.50
N ILE A 435 -0.68 -32.51 -42.43
CA ILE A 435 -2.14 -32.52 -42.24
C ILE A 435 -2.63 -33.93 -41.87
N SER A 436 -2.13 -34.98 -42.54
CA SER A 436 -2.56 -36.37 -42.28
C SER A 436 -2.09 -36.91 -40.92
N GLU A 437 -0.89 -36.53 -40.45
CA GLU A 437 -0.40 -36.92 -39.13
C GLU A 437 -1.23 -36.26 -38.01
N VAL A 438 -1.58 -34.99 -38.18
CA VAL A 438 -2.38 -34.22 -37.21
C VAL A 438 -3.86 -34.61 -37.23
N GLN A 439 -4.36 -35.23 -38.30
CA GLN A 439 -5.69 -35.85 -38.33
C GLN A 439 -5.81 -37.12 -37.48
N LEU A 440 -4.68 -37.70 -37.01
CA LEU A 440 -4.70 -38.83 -36.09
C LEU A 440 -4.97 -38.41 -34.63
N ILE A 441 -4.84 -37.12 -34.31
CA ILE A 441 -5.03 -36.56 -32.96
C ILE A 441 -6.53 -36.53 -32.63
N PRO A 442 -7.01 -37.26 -31.60
CA PRO A 442 -8.43 -37.34 -31.29
C PRO A 442 -9.06 -35.99 -30.91
N ASP A 443 -10.30 -35.75 -31.33
CA ASP A 443 -11.04 -34.51 -31.04
C ASP A 443 -11.19 -34.20 -29.54
N ASN A 444 -11.20 -35.24 -28.69
CA ASN A 444 -11.28 -35.14 -27.23
C ASN A 444 -9.90 -35.01 -26.54
N ASN A 445 -8.80 -35.07 -27.27
CA ASN A 445 -7.47 -34.86 -26.70
C ASN A 445 -7.25 -33.37 -26.34
N PRO A 446 -6.55 -33.03 -25.24
CA PRO A 446 -6.26 -31.64 -24.88
C PRO A 446 -5.53 -30.82 -25.98
N ARG A 447 -4.85 -31.47 -26.92
CA ARG A 447 -4.14 -30.85 -28.06
C ARG A 447 -4.99 -30.69 -29.32
N SER A 448 -6.25 -31.14 -29.34
CA SER A 448 -7.09 -31.08 -30.55
C SER A 448 -7.34 -29.65 -31.08
N GLN A 449 -7.33 -28.63 -30.20
CA GLN A 449 -7.42 -27.23 -30.61
C GLN A 449 -6.14 -26.74 -31.33
N GLU A 450 -4.97 -27.17 -30.87
CA GLU A 450 -3.66 -26.85 -31.46
C GLU A 450 -3.54 -27.53 -32.83
N ALA A 451 -3.84 -28.83 -32.88
CA ALA A 451 -3.96 -29.64 -34.08
C ALA A 451 -4.83 -29.00 -35.18
N ARG A 452 -6.06 -28.60 -34.85
CA ARG A 452 -6.99 -27.96 -35.80
C ARG A 452 -6.47 -26.62 -36.33
N GLN A 453 -5.73 -25.84 -35.53
CA GLN A 453 -5.14 -24.57 -35.97
C GLN A 453 -4.00 -24.79 -36.97
N GLU A 454 -3.10 -25.74 -36.71
CA GLU A 454 -1.98 -26.04 -37.62
C GLU A 454 -2.48 -26.66 -38.93
N MET A 455 -3.42 -27.61 -38.85
CA MET A 455 -4.09 -28.18 -40.02
C MET A 455 -4.78 -27.11 -40.88
N GLY A 456 -5.40 -26.11 -40.26
CA GLY A 456 -5.98 -24.96 -40.95
C GLY A 456 -4.92 -24.12 -41.69
N ARG A 457 -3.81 -23.78 -41.02
CA ARG A 457 -2.68 -23.02 -41.61
C ARG A 457 -2.07 -23.76 -42.80
N TRP A 458 -1.80 -25.06 -42.66
CA TRP A 458 -1.21 -25.86 -43.74
C TRP A 458 -2.18 -26.05 -44.90
N ARG A 459 -3.48 -26.26 -44.64
CA ARG A 459 -4.50 -26.32 -45.72
C ARG A 459 -4.54 -25.00 -46.50
N SER A 460 -4.62 -23.86 -45.82
CA SER A 460 -4.57 -22.55 -46.49
C SER A 460 -3.28 -22.36 -47.29
N LYS A 461 -2.13 -22.86 -46.81
CA LYS A 461 -0.86 -22.79 -47.54
C LYS A 461 -0.85 -23.68 -48.79
N VAL A 462 -1.41 -24.90 -48.72
CA VAL A 462 -1.60 -25.77 -49.90
C VAL A 462 -2.50 -25.09 -50.93
N GLU A 463 -3.66 -24.59 -50.51
CA GLU A 463 -4.57 -23.83 -51.37
C GLU A 463 -3.87 -22.64 -52.04
N SER A 464 -3.05 -21.88 -51.31
CA SER A 464 -2.28 -20.79 -51.90
C SER A 464 -1.31 -21.26 -52.99
N ILE A 465 -0.64 -22.41 -52.80
CA ILE A 465 0.29 -22.96 -53.81
C ILE A 465 -0.47 -23.51 -55.03
N GLU A 466 -1.65 -24.12 -54.82
CA GLU A 466 -2.53 -24.57 -55.91
C GLU A 466 -3.12 -23.41 -56.73
N ASP A 467 -3.56 -22.34 -56.05
CA ASP A 467 -4.34 -21.25 -56.65
C ASP A 467 -3.45 -20.14 -57.25
N GLN A 468 -2.24 -19.91 -56.71
CA GLN A 468 -1.34 -18.83 -57.16
C GLN A 468 -1.06 -18.84 -58.68
N PRO A 469 -0.81 -19.99 -59.34
CA PRO A 469 -0.56 -20.01 -60.79
C PRO A 469 -1.73 -19.50 -61.64
N TYR A 470 -2.98 -19.57 -61.16
CA TYR A 470 -4.13 -18.96 -61.85
C TYR A 470 -4.10 -17.44 -61.69
N LEU A 471 -3.78 -16.95 -60.49
CA LEU A 471 -3.67 -15.51 -60.23
C LEU A 471 -2.51 -14.89 -61.02
N ASP A 472 -1.35 -15.54 -61.05
CA ASP A 472 -0.17 -15.11 -61.83
C ASP A 472 -0.47 -15.02 -63.33
N ARG A 473 -1.12 -16.05 -63.90
CA ARG A 473 -1.54 -16.04 -65.31
C ARG A 473 -2.56 -14.95 -65.59
N ALA A 474 -3.56 -14.78 -64.72
CA ALA A 474 -4.55 -13.72 -64.85
C ALA A 474 -3.90 -12.33 -64.85
N GLU A 475 -2.91 -12.10 -63.98
CA GLU A 475 -2.16 -10.85 -63.93
C GLU A 475 -1.29 -10.63 -65.17
N GLN A 476 -0.61 -11.68 -65.69
CA GLN A 476 0.15 -11.60 -66.94
C GLN A 476 -0.73 -11.26 -68.14
N ILE A 477 -1.91 -11.88 -68.26
CA ILE A 477 -2.88 -11.58 -69.32
C ILE A 477 -3.37 -10.12 -69.19
N ALA A 478 -3.65 -9.65 -67.98
CA ALA A 478 -4.15 -8.30 -67.74
C ALA A 478 -3.15 -7.17 -68.09
N LEU A 479 -1.85 -7.46 -68.30
CA LEU A 479 -0.83 -6.47 -68.68
C LEU A 479 -1.08 -5.81 -70.04
N LEU A 480 -1.88 -6.43 -70.92
CA LEU A 480 -2.23 -5.87 -72.23
C LEU A 480 -3.29 -4.75 -72.15
N GLU A 481 -3.97 -4.63 -71.01
CA GLU A 481 -5.00 -3.64 -70.67
C GLU A 481 -6.22 -3.50 -71.62
N ASP A 482 -6.27 -4.25 -72.73
CA ASP A 482 -7.41 -4.27 -73.65
C ASP A 482 -8.62 -5.05 -73.08
N ILE A 483 -9.81 -4.83 -73.65
CA ILE A 483 -11.06 -5.43 -73.17
C ILE A 483 -11.04 -6.97 -73.21
N ASN A 484 -10.46 -7.59 -74.24
CA ASN A 484 -10.47 -9.05 -74.39
C ASN A 484 -9.51 -9.68 -73.39
N SER A 485 -8.30 -9.12 -73.24
CA SER A 485 -7.32 -9.57 -72.25
C SER A 485 -7.82 -9.37 -70.82
N LEU A 486 -8.44 -8.23 -70.50
CA LEU A 486 -9.03 -8.01 -69.18
C LEU A 486 -10.21 -8.97 -68.89
N GLN A 487 -11.00 -9.35 -69.90
CA GLN A 487 -12.04 -10.38 -69.76
C GLN A 487 -11.45 -11.78 -69.54
N ALA A 488 -10.40 -12.14 -70.27
CA ALA A 488 -9.68 -13.41 -70.08
C ALA A 488 -9.02 -13.50 -68.70
N ALA A 489 -8.40 -12.42 -68.22
CA ALA A 489 -7.87 -12.31 -66.86
C ALA A 489 -8.95 -12.50 -65.78
N ILE A 490 -10.14 -11.92 -65.97
CA ILE A 490 -11.30 -12.13 -65.08
C ILE A 490 -11.74 -13.60 -65.07
N ALA A 491 -11.75 -14.29 -66.22
CA ALA A 491 -12.11 -15.70 -66.33
C ALA A 491 -11.06 -16.63 -65.69
N GLU A 492 -9.77 -16.29 -65.79
CA GLU A 492 -8.66 -17.05 -65.21
C GLU A 492 -8.59 -16.90 -63.69
N ALA A 493 -8.67 -15.67 -63.16
CA ALA A 493 -8.81 -15.45 -61.71
C ALA A 493 -10.14 -16.01 -61.16
N GLY A 494 -11.16 -16.12 -62.00
CA GLY A 494 -12.45 -16.74 -61.68
C GLY A 494 -12.39 -18.25 -61.42
N GLN A 495 -11.27 -18.93 -61.72
CA GLN A 495 -11.07 -20.33 -61.35
C GLN A 495 -10.89 -20.53 -59.84
N ILE A 496 -10.39 -19.49 -59.14
CA ILE A 496 -10.17 -19.52 -57.69
C ILE A 496 -11.53 -19.44 -56.99
N ARG A 497 -11.91 -20.51 -56.30
CA ARG A 497 -13.27 -20.71 -55.78
C ARG A 497 -13.51 -19.99 -54.46
N SER A 498 -14.75 -19.59 -54.22
CA SER A 498 -15.17 -19.03 -52.92
C SER A 498 -14.84 -20.00 -51.78
N GLY A 499 -14.19 -19.47 -50.73
CA GLY A 499 -13.73 -20.25 -49.57
C GLY A 499 -12.24 -20.65 -49.62
N ARG A 500 -11.57 -20.54 -50.79
CA ARG A 500 -10.13 -20.70 -50.92
C ARG A 500 -9.34 -19.51 -50.36
N SER A 501 -8.12 -19.77 -49.88
CA SER A 501 -7.21 -18.74 -49.32
C SER A 501 -7.01 -17.49 -50.21
N LEU A 502 -6.79 -17.65 -51.53
CA LEU A 502 -6.53 -16.52 -52.46
C LEU A 502 -7.81 -15.89 -53.07
N TYR A 503 -9.00 -16.38 -52.71
CA TYR A 503 -10.26 -15.85 -53.24
C TYR A 503 -10.47 -14.34 -53.01
N PRO A 504 -10.11 -13.74 -51.85
CA PRO A 504 -10.26 -12.29 -51.64
C PRO A 504 -9.43 -11.46 -52.63
N ASP A 505 -8.19 -11.87 -52.90
CA ASP A 505 -7.30 -11.17 -53.85
C ASP A 505 -7.75 -11.38 -55.29
N ALA A 506 -8.17 -12.59 -55.66
CA ALA A 506 -8.79 -12.86 -56.96
C ALA A 506 -10.02 -11.95 -57.20
N ARG A 507 -10.91 -11.82 -56.21
CA ARG A 507 -12.08 -10.93 -56.27
C ARG A 507 -11.71 -9.45 -56.37
N LYS A 508 -10.65 -9.01 -55.68
CA LYS A 508 -10.11 -7.64 -55.76
C LYS A 508 -9.54 -7.34 -57.15
N LYS A 509 -8.78 -8.27 -57.75
CA LYS A 509 -8.25 -8.16 -59.12
C LYS A 509 -9.38 -8.14 -60.15
N ILE A 510 -10.34 -9.07 -60.06
CA ILE A 510 -11.56 -9.11 -60.89
C ILE A 510 -12.34 -7.78 -60.84
N SER A 511 -12.55 -7.23 -59.64
CA SER A 511 -13.22 -5.93 -59.48
C SER A 511 -12.45 -4.78 -60.15
N THR A 512 -11.13 -4.77 -59.99
CA THR A 512 -10.23 -3.78 -60.60
C THR A 512 -10.26 -3.84 -62.14
N TRP A 513 -10.17 -5.05 -62.71
CA TRP A 513 -10.23 -5.24 -64.16
C TRP A 513 -11.62 -4.96 -64.75
N THR A 514 -12.68 -5.30 -64.02
CA THR A 514 -14.05 -4.92 -64.39
C THR A 514 -14.19 -3.40 -64.47
N ALA A 515 -13.63 -2.67 -63.50
CA ALA A 515 -13.63 -1.20 -63.52
C ALA A 515 -12.77 -0.61 -64.66
N LYS A 516 -11.65 -1.25 -65.03
CA LYS A 516 -10.88 -0.87 -66.24
C LYS A 516 -11.70 -1.06 -67.52
N ILE A 517 -12.31 -2.23 -67.73
CA ILE A 517 -13.17 -2.51 -68.89
C ILE A 517 -14.30 -1.48 -68.97
N GLN A 518 -14.98 -1.20 -67.85
CA GLN A 518 -16.05 -0.21 -67.81
C GLN A 518 -15.55 1.18 -68.19
N ARG A 519 -14.41 1.64 -67.68
CA ARG A 519 -13.82 2.92 -68.07
C ARG A 519 -13.49 2.95 -69.57
N ILE A 520 -12.83 1.92 -70.12
CA ILE A 520 -12.50 1.87 -71.56
C ILE A 520 -13.76 1.93 -72.43
N GLN A 521 -14.85 1.26 -72.02
CA GLN A 521 -16.13 1.27 -72.72
C GLN A 521 -16.87 2.61 -72.61
N ASP A 522 -16.86 3.24 -71.43
CA ASP A 522 -17.69 4.42 -71.13
C ASP A 522 -16.99 5.74 -71.50
N GLN A 523 -15.65 5.77 -71.53
CA GLN A 523 -14.84 6.98 -71.76
C GLN A 523 -15.19 7.72 -73.07
N PRO A 524 -15.33 7.07 -74.24
CA PRO A 524 -15.64 7.77 -75.49
C PRO A 524 -16.99 8.49 -75.45
N TYR A 525 -17.98 7.94 -74.72
CA TYR A 525 -19.29 8.56 -74.56
C TYR A 525 -19.26 9.76 -73.61
N LEU A 526 -18.44 9.69 -72.54
CA LEU A 526 -18.25 10.83 -71.63
C LEU A 526 -17.48 11.98 -72.31
N ASP A 527 -16.46 11.66 -73.11
CA ASP A 527 -15.71 12.66 -73.87
C ASP A 527 -16.52 13.25 -75.03
N GLN A 528 -17.36 12.45 -75.70
CA GLN A 528 -18.35 12.97 -76.64
C GLN A 528 -19.36 13.92 -75.97
N ALA A 529 -19.80 13.63 -74.73
CA ALA A 529 -20.66 14.55 -73.97
C ALA A 529 -19.92 15.84 -73.59
N ARG A 530 -18.62 15.77 -73.25
CA ARG A 530 -17.77 16.95 -72.99
C ARG A 530 -17.63 17.83 -74.24
N ILE A 531 -17.33 17.26 -75.40
CA ILE A 531 -17.26 17.98 -76.68
C ILE A 531 -18.60 18.69 -77.00
N ILE A 532 -19.74 18.05 -76.71
CA ILE A 532 -21.05 18.68 -76.89
C ILE A 532 -21.25 19.86 -75.91
N ALA A 533 -20.83 19.73 -74.65
CA ALA A 533 -20.88 20.83 -73.69
C ALA A 533 -20.03 22.03 -74.13
N ASP A 534 -18.81 21.77 -74.61
CA ASP A 534 -17.86 22.79 -75.06
C ASP A 534 -18.35 23.51 -76.33
N SER A 535 -19.14 22.83 -77.18
CA SER A 535 -19.86 23.46 -78.30
C SER A 535 -21.07 24.32 -77.90
N GLY A 536 -21.47 24.27 -76.62
CA GLY A 536 -22.50 25.10 -76.02
C GLY A 536 -23.87 24.44 -75.81
N ASP A 537 -24.11 23.22 -76.31
CA ASP A 537 -25.33 22.44 -76.02
C ASP A 537 -25.18 21.64 -74.71
N LEU A 538 -25.12 22.39 -73.61
CA LEU A 538 -25.11 21.84 -72.25
C LEU A 538 -26.31 20.90 -71.98
N THR A 539 -27.45 21.10 -72.64
CA THR A 539 -28.67 20.32 -72.44
C THR A 539 -28.54 18.92 -73.04
N THR A 540 -27.98 18.79 -74.25
CA THR A 540 -27.62 17.47 -74.79
C THR A 540 -26.45 16.85 -74.03
N ALA A 541 -25.43 17.62 -73.67
CA ALA A 541 -24.30 17.10 -72.90
C ALA A 541 -24.74 16.44 -71.58
N VAL A 542 -25.62 17.11 -70.81
CA VAL A 542 -26.25 16.54 -69.61
C VAL A 542 -27.01 15.25 -69.95
N ARG A 543 -27.84 15.24 -71.00
CA ARG A 543 -28.63 14.06 -71.39
C ARG A 543 -27.75 12.85 -71.74
N GLU A 544 -26.61 13.07 -72.39
CA GLU A 544 -25.71 11.99 -72.80
C GLU A 544 -24.86 11.48 -71.61
N ALA A 545 -24.24 12.36 -70.83
CA ALA A 545 -23.48 11.94 -69.65
C ALA A 545 -24.35 11.34 -68.54
N GLN A 546 -25.62 11.74 -68.41
CA GLN A 546 -26.54 11.19 -67.41
C GLN A 546 -26.72 9.67 -67.55
N LYS A 547 -26.63 9.13 -68.79
CA LYS A 547 -26.71 7.69 -69.09
C LYS A 547 -25.57 6.89 -68.42
N ILE A 548 -24.39 7.51 -68.32
CA ILE A 548 -23.21 6.96 -67.63
C ILE A 548 -23.35 7.17 -66.13
N ALA A 549 -23.77 8.37 -65.71
CA ALA A 549 -23.93 8.73 -64.29
C ALA A 549 -24.94 7.84 -63.54
N SER A 550 -26.04 7.44 -64.18
CA SER A 550 -27.04 6.54 -63.58
C SER A 550 -26.68 5.05 -63.66
N SER A 551 -25.55 4.68 -64.28
CA SER A 551 -25.23 3.28 -64.60
C SER A 551 -24.60 2.48 -63.45
N GLY A 552 -24.07 3.15 -62.41
CA GLY A 552 -23.28 2.52 -61.35
C GLY A 552 -21.92 1.96 -61.80
N ARG A 553 -21.49 2.23 -63.04
CA ARG A 553 -20.20 1.78 -63.61
C ARG A 553 -19.05 2.71 -63.20
N ALA A 554 -17.81 2.32 -63.53
CA ALA A 554 -16.58 2.99 -63.11
C ALA A 554 -16.49 4.51 -63.40
N LEU A 555 -17.16 5.03 -64.44
CA LEU A 555 -17.21 6.46 -64.75
C LEU A 555 -18.44 7.19 -64.19
N ALA A 556 -19.34 6.53 -63.46
CA ALA A 556 -20.61 7.13 -63.01
C ALA A 556 -20.40 8.41 -62.16
N GLY A 557 -19.43 8.41 -61.24
CA GLY A 557 -19.11 9.58 -60.42
C GLY A 557 -18.48 10.73 -61.23
N GLU A 558 -17.61 10.42 -62.20
CA GLU A 558 -17.01 11.42 -63.09
C GLU A 558 -18.07 12.04 -64.01
N ALA A 559 -18.99 11.22 -64.53
CA ALA A 559 -20.11 11.65 -65.34
C ALA A 559 -21.12 12.49 -64.55
N GLN A 560 -21.45 12.11 -63.32
CA GLN A 560 -22.34 12.91 -62.46
C GLN A 560 -21.72 14.29 -62.15
N THR A 561 -20.41 14.33 -61.86
CA THR A 561 -19.68 15.59 -61.62
C THR A 561 -19.73 16.52 -62.83
N ALA A 562 -19.64 15.97 -64.06
CA ALA A 562 -19.81 16.73 -65.30
C ALA A 562 -21.26 17.23 -65.47
N VAL A 563 -22.24 16.35 -65.25
CA VAL A 563 -23.68 16.68 -65.29
C VAL A 563 -24.01 17.83 -64.32
N ASP A 564 -23.56 17.76 -63.07
CA ASP A 564 -23.85 18.78 -62.05
C ASP A 564 -23.26 20.15 -62.44
N SER A 565 -22.03 20.16 -62.98
CA SER A 565 -21.37 21.36 -63.51
C SER A 565 -22.17 22.00 -64.66
N TRP A 566 -22.63 21.21 -65.62
CA TRP A 566 -23.39 21.70 -66.77
C TRP A 566 -24.82 22.13 -66.39
N GLN A 567 -25.48 21.42 -65.48
CA GLN A 567 -26.77 21.85 -64.92
C GLN A 567 -26.65 23.21 -64.21
N GLU A 568 -25.60 23.42 -63.42
CA GLU A 568 -25.35 24.71 -62.76
C GLU A 568 -25.07 25.83 -63.77
N GLN A 569 -24.35 25.55 -64.86
CA GLN A 569 -24.15 26.51 -65.96
C GLN A 569 -25.46 26.88 -66.66
N ILE A 570 -26.36 25.90 -66.92
CA ILE A 570 -27.70 26.15 -67.48
C ILE A 570 -28.51 27.05 -66.52
N ARG A 571 -28.59 26.68 -65.23
CA ARG A 571 -29.31 27.45 -64.20
C ARG A 571 -28.78 28.88 -64.08
N ALA A 572 -27.46 29.07 -64.09
CA ALA A 572 -26.84 30.40 -64.06
C ALA A 572 -27.21 31.24 -65.29
N LYS A 573 -27.15 30.64 -66.49
CA LYS A 573 -27.52 31.30 -67.75
C LYS A 573 -29.01 31.69 -67.79
N GLU A 574 -29.90 30.84 -67.27
CA GLU A 574 -31.32 31.15 -67.11
C GLU A 574 -31.58 32.24 -66.06
N ASN A 575 -31.00 32.12 -64.86
CA ASN A 575 -31.15 33.11 -63.79
C ASN A 575 -30.66 34.48 -64.26
N TRP A 576 -29.54 34.55 -64.98
CA TRP A 576 -29.00 35.78 -65.54
C TRP A 576 -29.84 36.36 -66.68
N LYS A 577 -30.45 35.51 -67.52
CA LYS A 577 -31.43 35.96 -68.52
C LYS A 577 -32.65 36.58 -67.84
N LYS A 578 -33.30 35.82 -66.94
CA LYS A 578 -34.50 36.24 -66.21
C LYS A 578 -34.26 37.52 -65.38
N ALA A 579 -33.10 37.63 -64.72
CA ALA A 579 -32.72 38.85 -63.99
C ALA A 579 -32.75 40.10 -64.88
N ARG A 580 -32.13 40.03 -66.07
CA ARG A 580 -32.11 41.16 -67.01
C ARG A 580 -33.49 41.45 -67.61
N GLU A 581 -34.29 40.42 -67.88
CA GLU A 581 -35.66 40.58 -68.39
C GLU A 581 -36.57 41.28 -67.36
N VAL A 582 -36.53 40.86 -66.09
CA VAL A 582 -37.31 41.49 -65.02
C VAL A 582 -36.85 42.93 -64.77
N ALA A 583 -35.55 43.21 -64.80
CA ALA A 583 -35.00 44.55 -64.55
C ALA A 583 -35.49 45.64 -65.53
N ILE A 584 -35.85 45.28 -66.77
CA ILE A 584 -36.36 46.21 -67.79
C ILE A 584 -37.65 46.91 -67.32
N THR A 585 -38.42 46.28 -66.43
CA THR A 585 -39.66 46.84 -65.85
C THR A 585 -39.41 48.13 -65.07
N GLY A 586 -38.20 48.34 -64.53
CA GLY A 586 -37.79 49.59 -63.89
C GLY A 586 -38.50 49.97 -62.59
N THR A 587 -39.35 49.11 -62.01
CA THR A 587 -39.98 49.37 -60.69
C THR A 587 -39.09 48.87 -59.54
N PRO A 588 -39.27 49.41 -58.31
CA PRO A 588 -38.54 48.95 -57.13
C PRO A 588 -38.62 47.43 -56.90
N GLU A 589 -39.80 46.86 -57.07
CA GLU A 589 -40.08 45.45 -56.82
C GLU A 589 -39.38 44.57 -57.86
N ALA A 590 -39.40 44.98 -59.13
CA ALA A 590 -38.75 44.29 -60.24
C ALA A 590 -37.22 44.36 -60.15
N LEU A 591 -36.64 45.52 -59.82
CA LEU A 591 -35.19 45.63 -59.56
C LEU A 591 -34.76 44.75 -58.38
N ALA A 592 -35.56 44.69 -57.32
CA ALA A 592 -35.30 43.81 -56.17
C ALA A 592 -35.39 42.32 -56.53
N GLU A 593 -36.29 41.92 -57.42
CA GLU A 593 -36.36 40.55 -57.94
C GLU A 593 -35.20 40.23 -58.89
N ALA A 594 -34.85 41.13 -59.81
CA ALA A 594 -33.70 41.01 -60.69
C ALA A 594 -32.39 40.81 -59.90
N ILE A 595 -32.20 41.58 -58.82
CA ILE A 595 -31.10 41.42 -57.86
C ILE A 595 -31.11 40.03 -57.20
N LYS A 596 -32.28 39.51 -56.78
CA LYS A 596 -32.40 38.16 -56.20
C LYS A 596 -32.05 37.07 -57.22
N LEU A 597 -32.47 37.22 -58.47
CA LEU A 597 -32.16 36.28 -59.55
C LEU A 597 -30.67 36.30 -59.93
N ALA A 598 -30.06 37.48 -60.06
CA ALA A 598 -28.63 37.61 -60.33
C ALA A 598 -27.75 37.07 -59.18
N ASN A 599 -28.20 37.16 -57.92
CA ASN A 599 -27.52 36.53 -56.79
C ASN A 599 -27.62 34.99 -56.75
N ARG A 600 -28.45 34.37 -57.60
CA ARG A 600 -28.45 32.90 -57.82
C ARG A 600 -27.42 32.45 -58.85
N VAL A 601 -26.66 33.36 -59.47
CA VAL A 601 -25.48 33.01 -60.26
C VAL A 601 -24.34 32.68 -59.31
N SER A 602 -23.91 31.41 -59.27
CA SER A 602 -22.84 30.93 -58.39
C SER A 602 -21.53 31.70 -58.56
N ASN A 603 -20.79 31.90 -57.46
CA ASN A 603 -19.49 32.59 -57.45
C ASN A 603 -18.42 31.94 -58.35
N ARG A 604 -18.61 30.68 -58.77
CA ARG A 604 -17.70 29.95 -59.68
C ARG A 604 -18.10 30.03 -61.16
N ASN A 605 -19.24 30.66 -61.49
CA ASN A 605 -19.72 30.77 -62.86
C ASN A 605 -19.15 32.01 -63.57
N VAL A 606 -18.83 31.89 -64.86
CA VAL A 606 -18.29 33.01 -65.67
C VAL A 606 -19.19 34.24 -65.69
N LEU A 607 -20.52 34.06 -65.59
CA LEU A 607 -21.50 35.16 -65.56
C LEU A 607 -21.51 35.93 -64.22
N ARG A 608 -20.73 35.53 -63.21
CA ARG A 608 -20.77 36.17 -61.89
C ARG A 608 -20.33 37.63 -61.92
N MET A 609 -19.34 37.96 -62.76
CA MET A 609 -18.83 39.32 -62.87
C MET A 609 -19.92 40.27 -63.39
N ASP A 610 -20.60 39.90 -64.47
CA ASP A 610 -21.72 40.65 -65.05
C ASP A 610 -22.89 40.76 -64.06
N ALA A 611 -23.20 39.66 -63.36
CA ALA A 611 -24.24 39.62 -62.34
C ALA A 611 -23.95 40.59 -61.19
N ASN A 612 -22.70 40.64 -60.69
CA ASN A 612 -22.31 41.60 -59.65
C ASN A 612 -22.44 43.05 -60.12
N LEU A 613 -21.95 43.37 -61.32
CA LEU A 613 -22.03 44.72 -61.89
C LEU A 613 -23.49 45.20 -62.02
N ALA A 614 -24.38 44.32 -62.48
CA ALA A 614 -25.81 44.63 -62.57
C ALA A 614 -26.50 44.72 -61.20
N ILE A 615 -26.14 43.86 -60.23
CA ILE A 615 -26.62 43.98 -58.85
C ILE A 615 -26.27 45.35 -58.28
N ASP A 616 -25.04 45.83 -58.48
CA ASP A 616 -24.64 47.17 -58.04
C ASP A 616 -25.41 48.28 -58.76
N GLN A 617 -25.52 48.23 -60.09
CA GLN A 617 -26.28 49.23 -60.86
C GLN A 617 -27.75 49.32 -60.44
N TRP A 618 -28.44 48.17 -60.33
CA TRP A 618 -29.84 48.11 -59.89
C TRP A 618 -30.00 48.55 -58.42
N SER A 619 -29.02 48.28 -57.56
CA SER A 619 -29.01 48.75 -56.17
C SER A 619 -28.85 50.26 -56.06
N GLN A 620 -28.03 50.87 -56.93
CA GLN A 620 -27.91 52.34 -57.03
C GLN A 620 -29.18 52.98 -57.61
N GLN A 621 -29.83 52.35 -58.60
CA GLN A 621 -31.12 52.80 -59.12
C GLN A 621 -32.22 52.76 -58.05
N LEU A 622 -32.32 51.68 -57.27
CA LEU A 622 -33.21 51.60 -56.11
C LEU A 622 -32.98 52.73 -55.10
N LEU A 623 -31.72 53.07 -54.83
CA LEU A 623 -31.37 54.15 -53.91
C LEU A 623 -31.77 55.53 -54.46
N GLN A 624 -31.66 55.74 -55.77
CA GLN A 624 -32.12 56.96 -56.44
C GLN A 624 -33.65 57.06 -56.42
N MET A 625 -34.36 55.97 -56.73
CA MET A 625 -35.83 55.91 -56.66
C MET A 625 -36.36 56.16 -55.24
N ALA A 626 -35.70 55.61 -54.22
CA ALA A 626 -36.01 55.92 -52.83
C ALA A 626 -35.82 57.42 -52.53
N ARG A 627 -34.69 58.00 -52.98
CA ARG A 627 -34.41 59.44 -52.78
C ARG A 627 -35.48 60.33 -53.41
N SER A 628 -35.88 60.09 -54.67
CA SER A 628 -36.96 60.86 -55.31
C SER A 628 -38.35 60.60 -54.70
N GLN A 629 -38.61 59.39 -54.20
CA GLN A 629 -39.85 59.12 -53.46
C GLN A 629 -39.92 59.92 -52.15
N SER A 630 -38.78 60.15 -51.48
CA SER A 630 -38.75 60.82 -50.16
C SER A 630 -39.18 62.30 -50.18
N GLU A 631 -39.27 62.91 -51.36
CA GLU A 631 -39.81 64.26 -51.57
C GLU A 631 -41.33 64.33 -51.37
N PHE A 632 -42.04 63.20 -51.52
CA PHE A 632 -43.51 63.12 -51.48
C PHE A 632 -44.04 62.06 -50.51
N ASP A 633 -43.31 60.96 -50.31
CA ASP A 633 -43.65 59.84 -49.43
C ASP A 633 -42.38 59.27 -48.76
N VAL A 634 -42.12 59.76 -47.55
CA VAL A 634 -40.97 59.33 -46.73
C VAL A 634 -41.12 57.87 -46.28
N ALA A 635 -42.34 57.36 -46.09
CA ALA A 635 -42.56 55.97 -45.67
C ALA A 635 -42.18 54.99 -46.81
N ARG A 636 -42.70 55.24 -48.02
CA ARG A 636 -42.39 54.44 -49.21
C ARG A 636 -40.92 54.52 -49.63
N SER A 637 -40.27 55.67 -49.44
CA SER A 637 -38.82 55.78 -49.65
C SER A 637 -38.00 54.83 -48.77
N ILE A 638 -38.40 54.68 -47.51
CA ILE A 638 -37.78 53.75 -46.55
C ILE A 638 -38.02 52.29 -46.98
N GLU A 639 -39.17 51.98 -47.56
CA GLU A 639 -39.48 50.63 -48.06
C GLU A 639 -38.67 50.29 -49.30
N THR A 640 -38.65 51.16 -50.32
CA THR A 640 -37.80 51.01 -51.52
C THR A 640 -36.33 50.83 -51.15
N ALA A 641 -35.79 51.63 -50.21
CA ALA A 641 -34.41 51.51 -49.77
C ALA A 641 -34.09 50.22 -48.96
N ARG A 642 -35.09 49.55 -48.36
CA ARG A 642 -34.90 48.24 -47.70
C ARG A 642 -34.72 47.10 -48.70
N LEU A 643 -35.11 47.27 -49.96
CA LEU A 643 -34.97 46.25 -51.00
C LEU A 643 -33.50 46.06 -51.45
N ILE A 644 -32.61 46.99 -51.10
CA ILE A 644 -31.20 47.00 -51.48
C ILE A 644 -30.43 45.93 -50.68
N PRO A 645 -29.69 45.01 -51.33
CA PRO A 645 -29.06 43.86 -50.68
C PRO A 645 -27.77 44.25 -49.95
N GLN A 646 -27.47 43.55 -48.85
CA GLN A 646 -26.30 43.81 -47.99
C GLN A 646 -24.94 43.75 -48.71
N GLY A 647 -24.85 43.00 -49.81
CA GLY A 647 -23.63 42.84 -50.61
C GLY A 647 -23.41 43.88 -51.71
N SER A 648 -24.27 44.89 -51.83
CA SER A 648 -24.15 45.95 -52.85
C SER A 648 -23.44 47.21 -52.32
N SER A 649 -22.77 47.93 -53.23
CA SER A 649 -22.19 49.26 -52.99
C SER A 649 -23.20 50.26 -52.41
N ALA A 650 -24.44 50.25 -52.89
CA ALA A 650 -25.50 51.17 -52.45
C ALA A 650 -25.99 50.91 -51.02
N TYR A 651 -25.69 49.75 -50.43
CA TYR A 651 -26.31 49.34 -49.17
C TYR A 651 -26.01 50.27 -47.99
N ARG A 652 -24.76 50.74 -47.86
CA ARG A 652 -24.36 51.61 -46.75
C ARG A 652 -25.10 52.95 -46.80
N ASP A 653 -25.10 53.58 -47.96
CA ASP A 653 -25.83 54.82 -48.25
C ASP A 653 -27.34 54.67 -48.05
N ALA A 654 -27.92 53.53 -48.46
CA ALA A 654 -29.33 53.21 -48.23
C ALA A 654 -29.66 53.12 -46.74
N GLN A 655 -28.84 52.41 -45.94
CA GLN A 655 -29.03 52.34 -44.49
C GLN A 655 -28.84 53.70 -43.80
N GLN A 656 -27.96 54.57 -44.32
CA GLN A 656 -27.81 55.94 -43.82
C GLN A 656 -29.03 56.82 -44.14
N GLN A 657 -29.59 56.74 -45.36
CA GLN A 657 -30.81 57.46 -45.69
C GLN A 657 -32.03 56.96 -44.89
N ILE A 658 -32.20 55.63 -44.73
CA ILE A 658 -33.26 55.05 -43.90
C ILE A 658 -33.22 55.60 -42.46
N ARG A 659 -32.03 55.80 -41.87
CA ARG A 659 -31.89 56.42 -40.54
C ARG A 659 -32.33 57.88 -40.55
N THR A 660 -31.94 58.64 -41.56
CA THR A 660 -32.27 60.07 -41.72
C THR A 660 -33.77 60.26 -41.90
N TRP A 661 -34.39 59.54 -42.84
CA TRP A 661 -35.84 59.58 -43.09
C TRP A 661 -36.67 59.16 -41.87
N ARG A 662 -36.23 58.17 -41.10
CA ARG A 662 -36.87 57.80 -39.82
C ARG A 662 -36.88 58.93 -38.80
N GLN A 663 -35.87 59.80 -38.78
CA GLN A 663 -35.83 60.96 -37.88
C GLN A 663 -36.81 62.06 -38.31
N PHE A 664 -37.10 62.21 -39.61
CA PHE A 664 -38.11 63.16 -40.09
C PHE A 664 -39.56 62.74 -39.82
N ILE A 665 -39.82 61.45 -39.63
CA ILE A 665 -41.14 60.91 -39.25
C ILE A 665 -41.42 61.07 -37.74
N LEU A 666 -40.39 61.39 -36.93
CA LEU A 666 -40.51 61.56 -35.48
C LEU A 666 -40.65 63.05 -35.10
N PRO A 667 -41.76 63.48 -34.46
CA PRO A 667 -41.99 64.90 -34.16
C PRO A 667 -41.12 65.42 -33.00
N LYS A 668 -40.71 66.69 -33.09
CA LYS A 668 -40.04 67.41 -31.99
C LYS A 668 -41.06 68.00 -31.02
N SER A 669 -40.81 67.91 -29.72
CA SER A 669 -41.63 68.51 -28.66
C SER A 669 -40.78 69.04 -27.49
N SER A 670 -41.23 70.14 -26.87
CA SER A 670 -40.69 70.73 -25.64
C SER A 670 -41.57 71.93 -25.21
N PRO A 671 -41.65 72.32 -23.92
CA PRO A 671 -41.08 71.71 -22.70
C PRO A 671 -42.12 71.46 -21.57
N GLN A 672 -41.65 70.98 -20.42
CA GLN A 672 -42.40 70.71 -19.17
C GLN A 672 -42.96 71.97 -18.47
N PRO A 673 -43.83 71.77 -17.45
CA PRO A 673 -43.34 71.88 -16.06
C PRO A 673 -43.65 70.67 -15.16
N SER A 674 -42.88 70.52 -14.07
CA SER A 674 -43.09 69.57 -12.96
C SER A 674 -43.84 70.26 -11.78
N PRO A 675 -44.34 69.55 -10.74
CA PRO A 675 -43.47 68.93 -9.72
C PRO A 675 -43.90 67.56 -9.13
N ASP A 676 -42.92 66.98 -8.42
CA ASP A 676 -42.88 65.87 -7.44
C ASP A 676 -43.97 65.81 -6.34
N PRO A 677 -43.97 64.78 -5.45
CA PRO A 677 -43.42 63.40 -5.53
C PRO A 677 -44.35 62.29 -4.94
N LEU A 678 -43.98 61.00 -5.06
CA LEU A 678 -43.91 60.00 -3.94
C LEU A 678 -43.46 58.58 -4.39
N LEU A 679 -42.97 57.80 -3.42
CA LEU A 679 -42.54 56.38 -3.45
C LEU A 679 -43.43 55.55 -2.47
N PRO A 680 -43.32 54.20 -2.31
CA PRO A 680 -42.49 53.17 -3.00
C PRO A 680 -43.25 51.87 -3.43
N GLY A 681 -42.53 50.88 -4.00
CA GLY A 681 -42.95 49.47 -4.12
C GLY A 681 -43.50 49.05 -5.50
N SER A 682 -43.43 47.78 -5.93
CA SER A 682 -42.79 46.57 -5.35
C SER A 682 -42.52 45.49 -6.43
N GLU A 683 -41.85 44.42 -6.01
CA GLU A 683 -41.29 43.22 -6.69
C GLU A 683 -42.09 42.47 -7.79
N GLU A 684 -41.47 41.37 -8.27
CA GLU A 684 -42.00 40.26 -9.11
C GLU A 684 -42.18 40.49 -10.64
N SER A 685 -42.01 39.48 -11.51
CA SER A 685 -41.31 38.18 -11.40
C SER A 685 -41.00 37.59 -12.80
N LEU A 686 -40.14 36.57 -12.86
CA LEU A 686 -39.92 35.72 -14.06
C LEU A 686 -41.06 34.68 -14.20
N PRO A 687 -41.34 34.19 -15.42
CA PRO A 687 -40.91 32.82 -15.69
C PRO A 687 -40.41 32.53 -17.13
N SER A 688 -39.57 31.50 -17.21
CA SER A 688 -39.35 30.62 -18.38
C SER A 688 -39.93 29.22 -18.01
N PRO A 689 -39.86 28.15 -18.83
CA PRO A 689 -39.28 27.99 -20.17
C PRO A 689 -40.24 27.27 -21.15
N ILE A 690 -39.71 26.76 -22.27
CA ILE A 690 -39.97 25.39 -22.76
C ILE A 690 -38.76 24.95 -23.61
N SER A 691 -38.53 23.63 -23.69
CA SER A 691 -37.47 23.00 -24.46
C SER A 691 -38.08 21.91 -25.33
N ASP A 692 -37.71 21.89 -26.61
CA ASP A 692 -37.92 20.76 -27.52
C ASP A 692 -36.56 20.31 -28.07
N GLY A 693 -36.40 19.02 -28.32
CA GLY A 693 -35.13 18.43 -28.76
C GLY A 693 -35.29 17.50 -29.96
N LEU A 694 -34.18 17.33 -30.69
CA LEU A 694 -33.92 16.29 -31.69
C LEU A 694 -32.40 16.10 -31.83
#